data_AF-A0A963AQN8-F1
#
_entry.id   AF-A0A963AQN8-F1
#
_cell.length_a   1.000
_cell.length_b   1.000
_cell.length_c   1.000
_cell.angle_alpha   90.00
_cell.angle_beta   90.00
_cell.angle_gamma   90.00
#
_symmetry.space_group_name_H-M   'P 1'
#
loop_
_entity.id
_entity.type
_entity.pdbx_description
1 polymer ?
#
loop_
_entity_poly.entity_id
_entity_poly.type
_entity_poly.pdbx_seq_one_letter_code
_entity_poly.pdbx_strand_id
1 'polypeptide(L)'
;MQGQNQHWDMLEETAAEYPSEGKPAPMEYEVGRNSLALKSAALAAPAISPTARLVATPCRMANPGNSGNTPPWAIQHALNQIGKHPHVDAIGPVKISPDGICLASASIRTNLPIVWRAAGKSPTGVRLVEPVFFQFPADYPANPPRIYLRTDFNRSLPHIQPGNPEDPVEPCYFEGDPRELLHRQDIGAIVNQLVYWLERAAKDELIDQEQGWEPVRRDSIDDYAVVEHSSLRQLVGKRPAFRFLPVEYVKYIPTVESQRSEKGYSFYGSVQSDPVPVNWDYLGALRVPSTSSKVFQYGDSIAIFATPGRLPSGTPFIYDHYVPETVTNVSTLIQQAYEYGCGKELEDTLSHLHQITENVQGVTQRIPILIILCARRPTHLIGSSSDLELIPYLLETLAPMFTDDYATFPVHPVALRHAISPQLLRDVSGINIPDDRMLVHLGCGSLGLKIALHMARAGLAPSIVADNRTLSPHNTARHALIPVKERFDISWMNRKAGALSGAISGLGQSADAVNIDAVSLGADKKRLWKVIPKKTWAVVNSTASLAVRDTLAVLPTETMPARVLETSLFAEGSVGLMTIEGPDRNPNTSDLILEAYEIIRSDETLRERFFGNNGDLERQEIGQGCSSTTMIMPDADISLFSASMARKLLEMRKRQLPESGQVLIGKLDDDGLGLTWTTDDIAPYHSVQAENDSTGQIRISPRAHQLIIEECGEYQAVETGGIILGSASEIRKTIVITNVLPAPADSQRSAATFVLGTQGVKQMVEDYAKPTGYVLHCVGTWHSHLQDTGGSPRDYQTAEMIAAKIAIPSVLLIKTPSGYRAILARGD
;
A
#
# COMPACT_ATOMS: atom_id res chain seq x y z
N MET A 1 38.42 -4.90 -70.66
CA MET A 1 37.81 -5.49 -71.87
C MET A 1 37.17 -6.81 -71.47
N GLN A 2 35.83 -6.83 -71.57
CA GLN A 2 34.87 -7.95 -71.59
C GLN A 2 35.05 -9.14 -70.62
N GLY A 3 34.10 -9.28 -69.68
CA GLY A 3 33.80 -10.58 -69.07
C GLY A 3 33.26 -10.61 -67.64
N GLN A 4 32.45 -9.65 -67.17
CA GLN A 4 31.70 -9.80 -65.90
C GLN A 4 30.38 -9.03 -65.99
N ASN A 5 29.26 -9.76 -66.05
CA ASN A 5 27.92 -9.31 -65.67
C ASN A 5 26.97 -10.48 -65.86
N GLN A 6 26.70 -11.22 -64.79
CA GLN A 6 25.46 -11.96 -64.57
C GLN A 6 25.46 -12.52 -63.14
N HIS A 7 24.27 -12.52 -62.52
CA HIS A 7 23.92 -13.03 -61.19
C HIS A 7 23.91 -12.03 -60.03
N TRP A 8 22.93 -11.12 -60.06
CA TRP A 8 22.32 -10.55 -58.84
C TRP A 8 20.78 -10.49 -58.87
N ASP A 9 20.12 -11.02 -59.91
CA ASP A 9 18.68 -11.21 -59.90
C ASP A 9 18.36 -12.43 -59.03
N MET A 10 17.84 -12.24 -57.81
CA MET A 10 16.98 -13.18 -57.03
C MET A 10 16.70 -12.69 -55.58
N LEU A 11 16.58 -11.39 -55.34
CA LEU A 11 16.20 -10.81 -54.04
C LEU A 11 14.96 -9.88 -54.10
N GLU A 12 14.12 -10.00 -55.13
CA GLU A 12 12.96 -9.10 -55.32
C GLU A 12 11.63 -9.59 -54.70
N GLU A 13 11.51 -10.80 -54.18
CA GLU A 13 10.21 -11.29 -53.66
C GLU A 13 10.16 -11.38 -52.13
N THR A 14 9.98 -10.24 -51.45
CA THR A 14 9.26 -10.15 -50.16
C THR A 14 8.89 -8.69 -49.87
N ALA A 15 7.91 -8.16 -50.61
CA ALA A 15 7.16 -6.97 -50.22
C ALA A 15 5.68 -7.23 -50.56
N ALA A 16 4.91 -7.71 -49.58
CA ALA A 16 3.49 -7.95 -49.75
C ALA A 16 2.71 -6.64 -49.53
N GLU A 17 2.03 -6.19 -50.59
CA GLU A 17 1.06 -5.10 -50.61
C GLU A 17 -0.22 -5.48 -49.84
N TYR A 18 -0.72 -4.58 -49.00
CA TYR A 18 -2.07 -4.65 -48.41
C TYR A 18 -3.08 -3.96 -49.34
N PRO A 19 -4.24 -4.58 -49.69
CA PRO A 19 -5.28 -3.88 -50.42
C PRO A 19 -6.20 -3.07 -49.51
N SER A 20 -6.54 -1.87 -50.01
CA SER A 20 -7.43 -0.85 -49.46
C SER A 20 -8.93 -1.13 -49.67
N GLU A 21 -9.72 -0.65 -48.71
CA GLU A 21 -11.11 -0.15 -48.77
C GLU A 21 -12.27 -1.05 -49.24
N GLY A 22 -13.23 -1.24 -48.32
CA GLY A 22 -14.64 -1.56 -48.62
C GLY A 22 -15.58 -0.74 -47.72
N LYS A 23 -16.38 0.15 -48.31
CA LYS A 23 -17.42 0.95 -47.62
C LYS A 23 -18.59 0.07 -47.16
N PRO A 24 -19.21 0.32 -45.98
CA PRO A 24 -20.40 -0.39 -45.54
C PRO A 24 -21.70 0.28 -46.03
N ALA A 25 -22.70 -0.54 -46.32
CA ALA A 25 -24.09 -0.15 -46.59
C ALA A 25 -24.87 0.08 -45.26
N PRO A 26 -25.87 0.98 -45.21
CA PRO A 26 -26.65 1.24 -44.01
C PRO A 26 -27.79 0.22 -43.86
N MET A 27 -27.91 -0.38 -42.68
CA MET A 27 -29.11 -1.10 -42.23
C MET A 27 -29.76 -0.34 -41.07
N GLU A 28 -30.98 0.13 -41.31
CA GLU A 28 -31.91 0.67 -40.32
C GLU A 28 -32.44 -0.45 -39.44
N TYR A 29 -32.56 -0.24 -38.12
CA TYR A 29 -33.53 -0.97 -37.30
C TYR A 29 -34.08 -0.10 -36.15
N GLU A 30 -35.38 -0.30 -35.94
CA GLU A 30 -36.32 0.48 -35.16
C GLU A 30 -36.16 0.40 -33.64
N VAL A 31 -36.67 1.47 -33.01
CA VAL A 31 -36.75 1.71 -31.56
C VAL A 31 -37.96 0.99 -30.96
N GLY A 32 -37.73 0.07 -30.01
CA GLY A 32 -38.75 -0.51 -29.16
C GLY A 32 -38.62 -0.06 -27.71
N ARG A 33 -39.46 0.89 -27.28
CA ARG A 33 -39.66 1.27 -25.87
C ARG A 33 -40.42 0.19 -25.13
N ASN A 34 -40.05 -0.14 -23.89
CA ASN A 34 -41.03 -0.48 -22.85
C ASN A 34 -40.50 -0.22 -21.43
N SER A 35 -41.23 0.64 -20.74
CA SER A 35 -41.11 1.04 -19.33
C SER A 35 -41.92 0.10 -18.44
N LEU A 36 -41.44 -0.19 -17.22
CA LEU A 36 -42.31 -0.59 -16.11
C LEU A 36 -41.66 -0.22 -14.76
N ALA A 37 -42.37 0.63 -14.02
CA ALA A 37 -42.05 1.10 -12.68
C ALA A 37 -42.78 0.25 -11.63
N LEU A 38 -42.17 0.02 -10.47
CA LEU A 38 -42.85 -0.53 -9.29
C LEU A 38 -42.50 0.28 -8.03
N LYS A 39 -43.57 0.67 -7.34
CA LYS A 39 -43.62 1.55 -6.16
C LYS A 39 -43.47 0.77 -4.86
N SER A 40 -42.98 1.52 -3.87
CA SER A 40 -42.88 1.24 -2.44
C SER A 40 -44.23 1.07 -1.73
N ALA A 41 -44.21 0.34 -0.61
CA ALA A 41 -45.23 0.42 0.44
C ALA A 41 -44.59 0.21 1.82
N ALA A 42 -44.75 1.21 2.68
CA ALA A 42 -44.41 1.20 4.10
C ALA A 42 -45.68 1.01 4.93
N LEU A 43 -45.58 0.33 6.08
CA LEU A 43 -46.65 0.18 7.07
C LEU A 43 -46.10 0.51 8.46
N ALA A 44 -46.89 1.24 9.24
CA ALA A 44 -46.54 1.86 10.52
C ALA A 44 -47.48 1.42 11.65
N ALA A 45 -47.02 1.71 12.90
CA ALA A 45 -47.73 1.86 14.19
C ALA A 45 -47.70 0.66 15.18
N PRO A 46 -47.87 0.84 16.53
CA PRO A 46 -47.82 2.05 17.38
C PRO A 46 -46.94 1.91 18.68
N ALA A 47 -46.90 2.99 19.49
CA ALA A 47 -46.06 3.23 20.67
C ALA A 47 -46.65 2.78 22.03
N ILE A 48 -45.79 2.42 23.01
CA ILE A 48 -46.07 2.29 24.46
C ILE A 48 -44.83 2.72 25.28
N SER A 49 -45.05 3.44 26.39
CA SER A 49 -44.07 4.09 27.31
C SER A 49 -43.91 3.31 28.66
N PRO A 50 -43.03 3.66 29.63
CA PRO A 50 -41.79 2.91 29.92
C PRO A 50 -41.70 2.37 31.38
N THR A 51 -40.89 1.35 31.64
CA THR A 51 -40.22 1.13 32.95
C THR A 51 -39.11 0.05 32.85
N ALA A 52 -37.94 0.36 33.46
CA ALA A 52 -36.77 -0.48 33.77
C ALA A 52 -36.00 -1.18 32.62
N ARG A 53 -34.79 -0.69 32.29
CA ARG A 53 -33.87 -1.29 31.30
C ARG A 53 -32.81 -2.17 31.97
N LEU A 54 -32.93 -3.48 31.79
CA LEU A 54 -31.81 -4.39 31.51
C LEU A 54 -31.72 -4.49 29.98
N VAL A 55 -30.51 -4.42 29.42
CA VAL A 55 -30.26 -4.41 27.98
C VAL A 55 -30.71 -5.74 27.35
N ALA A 56 -31.70 -5.68 26.46
CA ALA A 56 -32.21 -6.83 25.71
C ALA A 56 -31.98 -6.62 24.20
N THR A 57 -31.28 -7.56 23.57
CA THR A 57 -31.16 -7.70 22.11
C THR A 57 -32.26 -8.65 21.61
N PRO A 58 -33.03 -8.35 20.55
CA PRO A 58 -34.11 -9.23 20.13
C PRO A 58 -33.60 -10.26 19.11
N CYS A 59 -33.64 -11.54 19.46
CA CYS A 59 -33.61 -12.64 18.49
C CYS A 59 -34.83 -13.54 18.75
N ARG A 60 -35.83 -13.49 17.86
CA ARG A 60 -37.00 -14.38 17.89
C ARG A 60 -36.65 -15.69 17.18
N MET A 61 -36.62 -16.78 17.93
CA MET A 61 -37.55 -17.93 17.82
C MET A 61 -37.07 -19.05 18.75
N ALA A 62 -37.82 -19.32 19.82
CA ALA A 62 -37.78 -20.59 20.55
C ALA A 62 -39.21 -20.95 21.01
N ASN A 63 -39.62 -22.17 20.68
CA ASN A 63 -40.88 -22.79 21.10
C ASN A 63 -40.91 -23.00 22.63
N PRO A 64 -42.08 -22.98 23.28
CA PRO A 64 -42.18 -23.14 24.73
C PRO A 64 -42.28 -24.64 25.10
N GLY A 65 -41.38 -25.12 25.97
CA GLY A 65 -41.49 -26.46 26.53
C GLY A 65 -40.41 -26.83 27.54
N ASN A 66 -40.74 -26.72 28.83
CA ASN A 66 -40.20 -27.43 30.00
C ASN A 66 -38.69 -27.38 30.35
N SER A 67 -38.33 -26.62 31.40
CA SER A 67 -37.86 -27.13 32.72
C SER A 67 -37.15 -26.02 33.52
N GLY A 68 -37.88 -25.37 34.43
CA GLY A 68 -37.31 -24.33 35.30
C GLY A 68 -36.34 -24.91 36.33
N ASN A 69 -35.22 -24.21 36.55
CA ASN A 69 -34.13 -24.42 37.52
C ASN A 69 -32.90 -25.27 37.14
N THR A 70 -32.81 -25.87 35.95
CA THR A 70 -31.57 -26.60 35.59
C THR A 70 -30.85 -25.91 34.42
N PRO A 71 -29.57 -25.51 34.56
CA PRO A 71 -28.85 -24.87 33.46
C PRO A 71 -28.66 -25.85 32.29
N PRO A 72 -28.51 -25.36 31.04
CA PRO A 72 -28.20 -26.20 29.88
C PRO A 72 -27.02 -27.15 30.12
N TRP A 73 -27.01 -28.32 29.45
CA TRP A 73 -25.96 -29.33 29.63
C TRP A 73 -24.54 -28.76 29.45
N ALA A 74 -24.34 -27.88 28.46
CA ALA A 74 -23.02 -27.28 28.22
C ALA A 74 -22.55 -26.47 29.44
N ILE A 75 -23.44 -25.71 30.06
CA ILE A 75 -23.15 -24.92 31.26
C ILE A 75 -22.93 -25.85 32.47
N GLN A 76 -23.72 -26.91 32.63
CA GLN A 76 -23.47 -27.92 33.67
C GLN A 76 -22.10 -28.58 33.51
N HIS A 77 -21.74 -28.94 32.27
CA HIS A 77 -20.46 -29.54 31.95
C HIS A 77 -19.31 -28.57 32.27
N ALA A 78 -19.45 -27.30 31.89
CA ALA A 78 -18.49 -26.26 32.21
C ALA A 78 -18.31 -26.07 33.72
N LEU A 79 -19.41 -25.98 34.48
CA LEU A 79 -19.36 -25.85 35.94
C LEU A 79 -18.69 -27.07 36.61
N ASN A 80 -18.91 -28.27 36.09
CA ASN A 80 -18.22 -29.48 36.56
C ASN A 80 -16.71 -29.43 36.27
N GLN A 81 -16.30 -28.92 35.10
CA GLN A 81 -14.89 -28.71 34.80
C GLN A 81 -14.26 -27.66 35.73
N ILE A 82 -14.93 -26.51 35.93
CA ILE A 82 -14.47 -25.46 36.86
C ILE A 82 -14.36 -26.04 38.28
N GLY A 83 -15.36 -26.79 38.76
CA GLY A 83 -15.35 -27.38 40.09
C GLY A 83 -14.28 -28.46 40.32
N LYS A 84 -13.74 -29.07 39.25
CA LYS A 84 -12.61 -30.01 39.31
C LYS A 84 -11.25 -29.33 39.17
N HIS A 85 -11.22 -28.03 38.92
CA HIS A 85 -9.99 -27.29 38.72
C HIS A 85 -9.17 -27.23 40.04
N PRO A 86 -7.84 -27.44 40.04
CA PRO A 86 -7.05 -27.52 41.28
C PRO A 86 -7.10 -26.28 42.18
N HIS A 87 -7.41 -25.11 41.59
CA HIS A 87 -7.51 -23.83 42.28
C HIS A 87 -8.94 -23.45 42.69
N VAL A 88 -9.94 -24.32 42.49
CA VAL A 88 -11.34 -24.01 42.84
C VAL A 88 -11.74 -24.82 44.06
N ASP A 89 -12.02 -24.13 45.17
CA ASP A 89 -12.41 -24.76 46.45
C ASP A 89 -13.89 -25.19 46.44
N ALA A 90 -14.75 -24.39 45.80
CA ALA A 90 -16.20 -24.63 45.75
C ALA A 90 -16.88 -23.86 44.62
N ILE A 91 -17.99 -24.40 44.11
CA ILE A 91 -18.94 -23.73 43.22
C ILE A 91 -20.19 -23.39 44.02
N GLY A 92 -20.65 -22.15 43.93
CA GLY A 92 -21.88 -21.67 44.55
C GLY A 92 -23.14 -21.97 43.75
N PRO A 93 -24.32 -21.55 44.24
CA PRO A 93 -25.58 -21.82 43.55
C PRO A 93 -25.67 -21.11 42.21
N VAL A 94 -26.21 -21.80 41.20
CA VAL A 94 -26.48 -21.24 39.87
C VAL A 94 -27.82 -20.51 39.89
N LYS A 95 -27.84 -19.26 39.42
CA LYS A 95 -29.05 -18.47 39.18
C LYS A 95 -29.27 -18.35 37.68
N ILE A 96 -30.49 -18.61 37.22
CA ILE A 96 -30.86 -18.48 35.80
C ILE A 96 -31.86 -17.34 35.68
N SER A 97 -31.55 -16.33 34.89
CA SER A 97 -32.47 -15.22 34.61
C SER A 97 -33.46 -15.58 33.48
N PRO A 98 -34.58 -14.84 33.34
CA PRO A 98 -35.61 -15.13 32.35
C PRO A 98 -35.15 -15.08 30.88
N ASP A 99 -34.05 -14.40 30.61
CA ASP A 99 -33.37 -14.28 29.31
C ASP A 99 -32.39 -15.43 29.03
N GLY A 100 -32.27 -16.42 29.93
CA GLY A 100 -31.42 -17.60 29.76
C GLY A 100 -29.97 -17.42 30.19
N ILE A 101 -29.60 -16.25 30.74
CA ILE A 101 -28.26 -16.03 31.30
C ILE A 101 -28.12 -16.80 32.62
N CYS A 102 -27.03 -17.56 32.76
CA CYS A 102 -26.75 -18.34 33.98
C CYS A 102 -25.58 -17.71 34.75
N LEU A 103 -25.82 -17.33 36.01
CA LEU A 103 -24.80 -16.79 36.91
C LEU A 103 -24.42 -17.85 37.96
N ALA A 104 -23.13 -18.17 38.06
CA ALA A 104 -22.59 -19.06 39.09
C ALA A 104 -21.41 -18.39 39.78
N SER A 105 -21.20 -18.64 41.08
CA SER A 105 -19.99 -18.23 41.77
C SER A 105 -19.01 -19.40 41.93
N ALA A 106 -17.72 -19.10 41.94
CA ALA A 106 -16.65 -20.03 42.26
C ALA A 106 -15.73 -19.39 43.32
N SER A 107 -15.26 -20.19 44.27
CA SER A 107 -14.27 -19.78 45.27
C SER A 107 -12.89 -20.18 44.75
N ILE A 108 -12.13 -19.21 44.22
CA ILE A 108 -10.82 -19.47 43.62
C ILE A 108 -9.71 -19.23 44.65
N ARG A 109 -8.96 -20.28 44.96
CA ARG A 109 -7.80 -20.22 45.85
C ARG A 109 -6.57 -19.71 45.09
N THR A 110 -6.08 -18.55 45.50
CA THR A 110 -4.89 -17.90 44.93
C THR A 110 -3.62 -18.39 45.62
N ASN A 111 -2.51 -18.53 44.88
CA ASN A 111 -1.23 -18.93 45.47
C ASN A 111 -0.47 -17.75 46.10
N LEU A 112 -1.05 -17.12 47.13
CA LEU A 112 -0.40 -15.99 47.79
C LEU A 112 0.91 -16.40 48.50
N PRO A 113 1.96 -15.55 48.53
CA PRO A 113 3.13 -15.69 49.38
C PRO A 113 2.78 -15.96 50.85
N ILE A 114 3.63 -16.73 51.55
CA ILE A 114 3.40 -17.18 52.94
C ILE A 114 3.06 -16.01 53.88
N VAL A 115 3.74 -14.88 53.71
CA VAL A 115 3.55 -13.66 54.54
C VAL A 115 2.13 -13.11 54.43
N TRP A 116 1.47 -13.23 53.27
CA TRP A 116 0.12 -12.71 53.04
C TRP A 116 -0.98 -13.71 53.38
N ARG A 117 -0.66 -15.02 53.38
CA ARG A 117 -1.61 -16.06 53.81
C ARG A 117 -2.08 -15.86 55.25
N ALA A 118 -1.19 -15.41 56.13
CA ALA A 118 -1.53 -15.10 57.52
C ALA A 118 -2.52 -13.93 57.65
N ALA A 119 -2.44 -12.94 56.76
CA ALA A 119 -3.36 -11.79 56.69
C ALA A 119 -4.64 -12.08 55.89
N GLY A 120 -4.70 -13.22 55.17
CA GLY A 120 -5.83 -13.61 54.33
C GLY A 120 -5.99 -12.82 53.03
N LYS A 121 -5.14 -11.82 52.77
CA LYS A 121 -5.14 -10.97 51.57
C LYS A 121 -3.76 -10.39 51.24
N SER A 122 -3.53 -10.02 49.99
CA SER A 122 -2.35 -9.30 49.51
C SER A 122 -2.40 -7.80 49.86
N PRO A 123 -1.27 -7.06 49.76
CA PRO A 123 -1.26 -5.59 49.87
C PRO A 123 -2.17 -4.89 48.85
N THR A 124 -2.32 -5.46 47.64
CA THR A 124 -3.21 -4.96 46.59
C THR A 124 -4.69 -5.31 46.82
N GLY A 125 -5.00 -6.12 47.84
CA GLY A 125 -6.37 -6.47 48.23
C GLY A 125 -6.91 -7.78 47.66
N VAL A 126 -6.11 -8.57 46.94
CA VAL A 126 -6.51 -9.91 46.46
C VAL A 126 -6.61 -10.87 47.64
N ARG A 127 -7.72 -11.59 47.78
CA ARG A 127 -7.97 -12.52 48.89
C ARG A 127 -7.34 -13.88 48.63
N LEU A 128 -7.00 -14.60 49.71
CA LEU A 128 -6.47 -15.99 49.62
C LEU A 128 -7.46 -16.94 48.93
N VAL A 129 -8.75 -16.72 49.16
CA VAL A 129 -9.85 -17.35 48.43
C VAL A 129 -10.70 -16.21 47.87
N GLU A 130 -10.59 -15.98 46.57
CA GLU A 130 -11.28 -14.90 45.87
C GLU A 130 -12.63 -15.40 45.34
N PRO A 131 -13.75 -14.76 45.70
CA PRO A 131 -15.04 -15.04 45.07
C PRO A 131 -15.05 -14.49 43.63
N VAL A 132 -15.32 -15.38 42.68
CA VAL A 132 -15.42 -15.08 41.24
C VAL A 132 -16.80 -15.45 40.75
N PHE A 133 -17.41 -14.62 39.91
CA PHE A 133 -18.71 -14.87 39.31
C PHE A 133 -18.57 -15.10 37.81
N PHE A 134 -19.14 -16.19 37.32
CA PHE A 134 -19.21 -16.56 35.91
C PHE A 134 -20.63 -16.32 35.41
N GLN A 135 -20.80 -15.40 34.48
CA GLN A 135 -22.04 -15.11 33.79
C GLN A 135 -22.01 -15.76 32.40
N PHE A 136 -22.62 -16.94 32.28
CA PHE A 136 -22.74 -17.67 31.03
C PHE A 136 -23.84 -17.06 30.16
N PRO A 137 -23.54 -16.69 28.90
CA PRO A 137 -24.56 -16.20 27.99
C PRO A 137 -25.48 -17.35 27.54
N ALA A 138 -26.67 -17.00 27.04
CA ALA A 138 -27.65 -17.98 26.57
C ALA A 138 -27.16 -18.84 25.39
N ASP A 139 -26.16 -18.36 24.65
CA ASP A 139 -25.55 -19.04 23.51
C ASP A 139 -24.24 -19.78 23.86
N TYR A 140 -23.90 -19.94 25.14
CA TYR A 140 -22.79 -20.80 25.56
C TYR A 140 -22.95 -22.24 25.02
N PRO A 141 -21.92 -22.86 24.41
CA PRO A 141 -20.50 -22.49 24.43
C PRO A 141 -20.00 -21.68 23.21
N ALA A 142 -20.88 -21.11 22.38
CA ALA A 142 -20.43 -20.25 21.28
C ALA A 142 -19.66 -19.03 21.79
N ASN A 143 -20.09 -18.48 22.93
CA ASN A 143 -19.44 -17.37 23.63
C ASN A 143 -19.01 -17.77 25.05
N PRO A 144 -17.86 -17.25 25.54
CA PRO A 144 -17.38 -17.53 26.89
C PRO A 144 -18.24 -16.80 27.95
N PRO A 145 -18.22 -17.28 29.19
CA PRO A 145 -18.83 -16.53 30.29
C PRO A 145 -18.07 -15.22 30.53
N ARG A 146 -18.80 -14.15 30.85
CA ARG A 146 -18.21 -12.95 31.44
C ARG A 146 -17.83 -13.23 32.88
N ILE A 147 -16.68 -12.73 33.30
CA ILE A 147 -16.11 -12.99 34.62
C ILE A 147 -16.18 -11.71 35.45
N TYR A 148 -16.67 -11.82 36.68
CA TYR A 148 -16.71 -10.70 37.61
C TYR A 148 -16.06 -11.06 38.94
N LEU A 149 -15.40 -10.08 39.53
CA LEU A 149 -14.86 -10.09 40.88
C LEU A 149 -15.78 -9.26 41.79
N ARG A 150 -15.47 -9.27 43.09
CA ARG A 150 -16.18 -8.47 44.10
C ARG A 150 -16.20 -6.97 43.78
N THR A 151 -17.27 -6.28 44.17
CA THR A 151 -17.46 -4.83 43.94
C THR A 151 -16.39 -3.97 44.59
N ASP A 152 -15.87 -4.41 45.74
CA ASP A 152 -14.80 -3.77 46.52
C ASP A 152 -13.39 -4.28 46.15
N PHE A 153 -13.22 -4.87 44.97
CA PHE A 153 -11.91 -5.24 44.42
C PHE A 153 -11.13 -3.98 43.97
N ASN A 154 -9.81 -4.00 44.11
CA ASN A 154 -8.98 -2.83 43.77
C ASN A 154 -9.00 -2.55 42.26
N ARG A 155 -9.64 -1.43 41.88
CA ARG A 155 -9.80 -0.99 40.48
C ARG A 155 -8.59 -0.23 39.95
N SER A 156 -7.64 0.15 40.80
CA SER A 156 -6.39 0.80 40.40
C SER A 156 -5.34 -0.17 39.88
N LEU A 157 -5.72 -1.42 39.66
CA LEU A 157 -4.86 -2.42 39.04
C LEU A 157 -5.02 -2.39 37.50
N PRO A 158 -3.93 -2.63 36.74
CA PRO A 158 -3.97 -2.81 35.29
C PRO A 158 -4.87 -3.98 34.86
N HIS A 159 -5.17 -4.11 33.57
CA HIS A 159 -6.01 -5.18 33.02
C HIS A 159 -7.40 -5.31 33.66
N ILE A 160 -8.06 -4.20 33.99
CA ILE A 160 -9.46 -4.15 34.44
C ILE A 160 -10.32 -3.47 33.36
N GLN A 161 -11.52 -3.99 33.11
CA GLN A 161 -12.49 -3.34 32.21
C GLN A 161 -13.06 -2.06 32.85
N PRO A 162 -13.26 -0.98 32.07
CA PRO A 162 -13.99 0.19 32.54
C PRO A 162 -15.42 -0.17 32.97
N GLY A 163 -15.92 0.47 34.03
CA GLY A 163 -17.28 0.25 34.52
C GLY A 163 -17.60 1.15 35.71
N ASN A 164 -18.87 1.20 36.12
CA ASN A 164 -19.27 2.06 37.25
C ASN A 164 -18.57 1.60 38.54
N PRO A 165 -18.21 2.53 39.45
CA PRO A 165 -17.57 2.19 40.72
C PRO A 165 -18.37 1.23 41.59
N GLU A 166 -19.71 1.24 41.45
CA GLU A 166 -20.63 0.41 42.24
C GLU A 166 -20.86 -0.99 41.64
N ASP A 167 -20.45 -1.23 40.39
CA ASP A 167 -20.62 -2.52 39.72
C ASP A 167 -19.56 -3.55 40.17
N PRO A 168 -19.77 -4.86 39.95
CA PRO A 168 -18.73 -5.86 40.05
C PRO A 168 -17.56 -5.59 39.08
N VAL A 169 -16.33 -5.88 39.50
CA VAL A 169 -15.12 -5.63 38.70
C VAL A 169 -14.93 -6.72 37.65
N GLU A 170 -14.82 -6.37 36.37
CA GLU A 170 -14.55 -7.32 35.28
C GLU A 170 -13.05 -7.30 34.91
N PRO A 171 -12.29 -8.39 35.13
CA PRO A 171 -10.87 -8.45 34.77
C PRO A 171 -10.69 -8.79 33.29
N CYS A 172 -9.65 -8.23 32.68
CA CYS A 172 -9.13 -8.63 31.38
C CYS A 172 -8.04 -9.70 31.58
N TYR A 173 -8.48 -10.95 31.78
CA TYR A 173 -7.60 -12.05 32.21
C TYR A 173 -6.80 -12.70 31.08
N PHE A 174 -6.96 -12.28 29.82
CA PHE A 174 -6.34 -12.93 28.67
C PHE A 174 -5.98 -11.93 27.56
N GLU A 175 -4.76 -12.03 27.03
CA GLU A 175 -4.30 -11.27 25.86
C GLU A 175 -4.74 -12.00 24.58
N GLY A 176 -5.93 -11.67 24.10
CA GLY A 176 -6.56 -12.29 22.93
C GLY A 176 -8.08 -12.33 23.06
N ASP A 177 -8.76 -13.01 22.14
CA ASP A 177 -10.20 -13.24 22.25
C ASP A 177 -10.46 -14.43 23.19
N PRO A 178 -11.12 -14.25 24.36
CA PRO A 178 -11.46 -15.36 25.25
C PRO A 178 -12.36 -16.41 24.61
N ARG A 179 -13.07 -16.06 23.52
CA ARG A 179 -13.83 -17.00 22.69
C ARG A 179 -12.88 -18.01 22.04
N GLU A 180 -11.79 -17.55 21.44
CA GLU A 180 -10.79 -18.43 20.82
C GLU A 180 -10.12 -19.34 21.86
N LEU A 181 -9.88 -18.83 23.07
CA LEU A 181 -9.35 -19.63 24.17
C LEU A 181 -10.32 -20.76 24.59
N LEU A 182 -11.61 -20.43 24.73
CA LEU A 182 -12.65 -21.40 25.05
C LEU A 182 -12.72 -22.51 23.99
N HIS A 183 -12.80 -22.16 22.70
CA HIS A 183 -12.94 -23.17 21.63
C HIS A 183 -11.69 -24.01 21.43
N ARG A 184 -10.50 -23.49 21.80
CA ARG A 184 -9.23 -24.21 21.67
C ARG A 184 -8.90 -25.11 22.87
N GLN A 185 -9.24 -24.69 24.09
CA GLN A 185 -8.77 -25.34 25.33
C GLN A 185 -9.83 -25.42 26.45
N ASP A 186 -11.10 -25.21 26.13
CA ASP A 186 -12.25 -25.29 27.03
C ASP A 186 -12.22 -24.28 28.20
N ILE A 187 -13.22 -24.38 29.09
CA ILE A 187 -13.41 -23.45 30.22
C ILE A 187 -12.28 -23.57 31.26
N GLY A 188 -11.61 -24.72 31.35
CA GLY A 188 -10.46 -24.91 32.25
C GLY A 188 -9.32 -23.95 31.95
N ALA A 189 -9.04 -23.67 30.67
CA ALA A 189 -8.01 -22.71 30.28
C ALA A 189 -8.36 -21.27 30.68
N ILE A 190 -9.64 -20.89 30.60
CA ILE A 190 -10.12 -19.61 31.12
C ILE A 190 -9.87 -19.49 32.63
N VAL A 191 -10.15 -20.56 33.39
CA VAL A 191 -9.87 -20.57 34.85
C VAL A 191 -8.37 -20.47 35.13
N ASN A 192 -7.52 -21.18 34.37
CA ASN A 192 -6.06 -21.06 34.49
C ASN A 192 -5.57 -19.63 34.26
N GLN A 193 -6.05 -18.97 33.20
CA GLN A 193 -5.70 -17.59 32.90
C GLN A 193 -6.18 -16.63 34.00
N LEU A 194 -7.38 -16.83 34.52
CA LEU A 194 -7.89 -16.04 35.63
C LEU A 194 -7.07 -16.22 36.92
N VAL A 195 -6.66 -17.45 37.25
CA VAL A 195 -5.80 -17.73 38.41
C VAL A 195 -4.46 -17.03 38.25
N TYR A 196 -3.83 -17.18 37.07
CA TYR A 196 -2.58 -16.50 36.74
C TYR A 196 -2.70 -14.98 36.87
N TRP A 197 -3.79 -14.40 36.35
CA TRP A 197 -4.10 -12.98 36.47
C TRP A 197 -4.23 -12.55 37.94
N LEU A 198 -5.00 -13.27 38.77
CA LEU A 198 -5.17 -12.97 40.19
C LEU A 198 -3.86 -13.04 40.98
N GLU A 199 -2.96 -13.96 40.62
CA GLU A 199 -1.65 -14.10 41.26
C GLU A 199 -0.71 -12.94 40.91
N ARG A 200 -0.72 -12.46 39.66
CA ARG A 200 0.01 -11.25 39.26
C ARG A 200 -0.60 -10.00 39.89
N ALA A 201 -1.93 -9.91 39.94
CA ALA A 201 -2.66 -8.83 40.61
C ALA A 201 -2.31 -8.74 42.10
N ALA A 202 -2.14 -9.89 42.76
CA ALA A 202 -1.76 -9.94 44.18
C ALA A 202 -0.37 -9.35 44.45
N LYS A 203 0.54 -9.48 43.49
CA LYS A 203 1.94 -9.04 43.60
C LYS A 203 2.22 -7.66 43.02
N ASP A 204 1.20 -7.00 42.47
CA ASP A 204 1.35 -5.75 41.71
C ASP A 204 2.23 -5.93 40.46
N GLU A 205 2.17 -7.11 39.85
CA GLU A 205 3.00 -7.53 38.70
C GLU A 205 2.17 -7.60 37.40
N LEU A 206 1.01 -6.95 37.31
CA LEU A 206 0.15 -7.02 36.11
C LEU A 206 0.76 -6.28 34.92
N ILE A 207 1.45 -5.15 35.16
CA ILE A 207 2.28 -4.51 34.13
C ILE A 207 3.65 -5.19 34.12
N ASP A 208 4.02 -5.74 32.96
CA ASP A 208 5.38 -6.14 32.67
C ASP A 208 6.14 -4.96 32.07
N GLN A 209 7.17 -4.47 32.78
CA GLN A 209 7.97 -3.33 32.34
C GLN A 209 8.77 -3.64 31.06
N GLU A 210 9.05 -4.91 30.76
CA GLU A 210 9.68 -5.33 29.50
C GLU A 210 8.68 -5.29 28.33
N GLN A 211 7.39 -5.54 28.59
CA GLN A 211 6.31 -5.44 27.60
C GLN A 211 5.88 -3.99 27.34
N GLY A 212 5.99 -3.13 28.35
CA GLY A 212 5.64 -1.73 28.31
C GLY A 212 4.49 -1.35 29.25
N TRP A 213 4.18 -0.06 29.33
CA TRP A 213 3.12 0.50 30.14
C TRP A 213 1.75 0.27 29.47
N GLU A 214 0.79 -0.30 30.22
CA GLU A 214 -0.57 -0.47 29.73
C GLU A 214 -1.32 0.87 29.71
N PRO A 215 -1.80 1.33 28.54
CA PRO A 215 -2.63 2.53 28.48
C PRO A 215 -3.93 2.36 29.27
N VAL A 216 -4.49 3.47 29.75
CA VAL A 216 -5.80 3.47 30.40
C VAL A 216 -6.84 2.94 29.41
N ARG A 217 -7.52 1.87 29.79
CA ARG A 217 -8.38 1.11 28.90
C ARG A 217 -9.65 1.87 28.52
N ARG A 218 -9.99 1.86 27.23
CA ARG A 218 -11.13 2.58 26.63
C ARG A 218 -11.82 1.79 25.50
N ASP A 219 -11.65 0.46 25.50
CA ASP A 219 -12.02 -0.41 24.37
C ASP A 219 -13.53 -0.57 24.17
N SER A 220 -14.33 -0.29 25.22
CA SER A 220 -15.79 -0.38 25.19
C SER A 220 -16.48 0.98 25.00
N ILE A 221 -15.75 1.99 24.52
CA ILE A 221 -16.28 3.34 24.30
C ILE A 221 -16.67 3.51 22.83
N ASP A 222 -17.93 3.86 22.59
CA ASP A 222 -18.48 4.11 21.24
C ASP A 222 -18.03 5.45 20.65
N ASP A 223 -17.84 6.47 21.50
CA ASP A 223 -17.29 7.77 21.10
C ASP A 223 -15.81 7.61 20.75
N TYR A 224 -15.39 8.03 19.55
CA TYR A 224 -13.98 7.96 19.17
C TYR A 224 -13.45 9.20 18.44
N ALA A 225 -12.14 9.40 18.53
CA ALA A 225 -11.39 10.38 17.76
C ALA A 225 -10.27 9.69 16.97
N VAL A 226 -10.12 10.06 15.70
CA VAL A 226 -9.07 9.59 14.80
C VAL A 226 -7.95 10.63 14.78
N VAL A 227 -6.73 10.20 15.10
CA VAL A 227 -5.58 11.10 15.32
C VAL A 227 -4.28 10.47 14.84
N GLU A 228 -3.38 11.27 14.26
CA GLU A 228 -2.01 10.82 13.98
C GLU A 228 -1.15 10.93 15.25
N HIS A 229 -1.03 9.83 15.99
CA HIS A 229 -0.40 9.82 17.32
C HIS A 229 1.05 10.33 17.31
N SER A 230 1.84 9.98 16.28
CA SER A 230 3.23 10.42 16.14
C SER A 230 3.34 11.95 16.07
N SER A 231 2.46 12.60 15.33
CA SER A 231 2.46 14.05 15.13
C SER A 231 2.10 14.78 16.43
N LEU A 232 1.09 14.32 17.17
CA LEU A 232 0.77 14.90 18.48
C LEU A 232 1.90 14.72 19.49
N ARG A 233 2.52 13.54 19.54
CA ARG A 233 3.64 13.26 20.45
C ARG A 233 4.83 14.17 20.20
N GLN A 234 5.08 14.59 18.95
CA GLN A 234 6.13 15.56 18.60
C GLN A 234 5.86 16.98 19.15
N LEU A 235 4.60 17.31 19.50
CA LEU A 235 4.26 18.61 20.08
C LEU A 235 4.63 18.71 21.57
N VAL A 236 4.97 17.60 22.24
CA VAL A 236 5.35 17.59 23.66
C VAL A 236 6.74 18.22 23.85
N GLY A 237 6.76 19.38 24.50
CA GLY A 237 7.97 20.19 24.66
C GLY A 237 8.70 20.02 26.00
N LYS A 238 9.65 20.93 26.26
CA LYS A 238 10.35 21.00 27.56
C LYS A 238 9.50 21.59 28.68
N ARG A 239 8.50 22.40 28.33
CA ARG A 239 7.59 23.06 29.26
C ARG A 239 6.20 22.49 29.07
N PRO A 240 5.38 22.42 30.14
CA PRO A 240 3.99 22.08 29.96
C PRO A 240 3.32 23.14 29.08
N ALA A 241 2.39 22.71 28.24
CA ALA A 241 1.75 23.58 27.27
C ALA A 241 0.41 23.01 26.79
N PHE A 242 -0.44 23.89 26.27
CA PHE A 242 -1.61 23.51 25.49
C PHE A 242 -1.46 23.88 24.01
N ARG A 243 -2.19 23.18 23.14
CA ARG A 243 -2.37 23.51 21.72
C ARG A 243 -3.83 23.31 21.33
N PHE A 244 -4.33 24.18 20.47
CA PHE A 244 -5.62 23.97 19.81
C PHE A 244 -5.39 23.26 18.47
N LEU A 245 -6.14 22.19 18.24
CA LEU A 245 -6.10 21.40 17.01
C LEU A 245 -7.49 21.43 16.35
N PRO A 246 -7.59 21.62 15.02
CA PRO A 246 -8.88 21.54 14.34
C PRO A 246 -9.49 20.14 14.43
N VAL A 247 -10.82 20.08 14.57
CA VAL A 247 -11.58 18.83 14.59
C VAL A 247 -12.72 18.90 13.58
N GLU A 248 -12.81 17.92 12.70
CA GLU A 248 -14.04 17.63 11.96
C GLU A 248 -14.77 16.49 12.65
N TYR A 249 -16.08 16.62 12.85
CA TYR A 249 -16.84 15.59 13.57
C TYR A 249 -18.15 15.22 12.91
N VAL A 250 -18.63 14.03 13.28
CA VAL A 250 -19.97 13.54 13.02
C VAL A 250 -20.62 13.16 14.36
N LYS A 251 -21.82 13.70 14.62
CA LYS A 251 -22.72 13.19 15.66
C LYS A 251 -23.71 12.23 15.02
N TYR A 252 -23.75 11.00 15.51
CA TYR A 252 -24.78 10.03 15.20
C TYR A 252 -25.85 10.04 16.29
N ILE A 253 -27.09 10.33 15.90
CA ILE A 253 -28.24 10.37 16.80
C ILE A 253 -29.13 9.17 16.49
N PRO A 254 -29.13 8.13 17.35
CA PRO A 254 -30.02 6.98 17.18
C PRO A 254 -31.48 7.41 17.09
N THR A 255 -32.20 6.83 16.12
CA THR A 255 -33.65 7.07 15.93
C THR A 255 -34.46 6.43 17.05
N VAL A 256 -33.98 5.31 17.60
CA VAL A 256 -34.58 4.63 18.74
C VAL A 256 -34.03 5.24 20.02
N GLU A 257 -34.91 5.83 20.84
CA GLU A 257 -34.55 6.46 22.11
C GLU A 257 -33.86 5.48 23.08
N SER A 258 -34.11 4.18 22.95
CA SER A 258 -33.43 3.17 23.75
C SER A 258 -31.98 2.89 23.44
N GLN A 259 -31.51 3.36 22.28
CA GLN A 259 -30.13 3.23 21.84
C GLN A 259 -29.34 4.52 22.05
N ARG A 260 -29.98 5.60 22.54
CA ARG A 260 -29.29 6.86 22.82
C ARG A 260 -28.44 6.71 24.08
N SER A 261 -27.19 7.15 23.98
CA SER A 261 -26.33 7.39 25.13
C SER A 261 -26.95 8.44 26.06
N GLU A 262 -26.44 8.58 27.28
CA GLU A 262 -26.90 9.63 28.22
C GLU A 262 -26.77 11.05 27.64
N LYS A 263 -25.69 11.27 26.86
CA LYS A 263 -25.44 12.51 26.10
C LYS A 263 -26.41 12.68 24.90
N GLY A 264 -27.09 11.62 24.48
CA GLY A 264 -28.08 11.63 23.40
C GLY A 264 -27.53 11.33 22.00
N TYR A 265 -26.21 11.17 21.84
CA TYR A 265 -25.56 10.87 20.55
C TYR A 265 -24.20 10.17 20.73
N SER A 266 -23.71 9.55 19.66
CA SER A 266 -22.32 9.04 19.53
C SER A 266 -21.47 10.00 18.70
N PHE A 267 -20.24 10.25 19.14
CA PHE A 267 -19.29 11.20 18.57
C PHE A 267 -18.20 10.48 17.79
N TYR A 268 -17.96 10.94 16.55
CA TYR A 268 -16.86 10.48 15.71
C TYR A 268 -16.07 11.70 15.24
N GLY A 269 -14.85 11.88 15.76
CA GLY A 269 -13.99 13.01 15.43
C GLY A 269 -12.78 12.63 14.58
N SER A 270 -12.30 13.55 13.76
CA SER A 270 -11.02 13.51 13.08
C SER A 270 -10.22 14.75 13.49
N VAL A 271 -9.10 14.55 14.19
CA VAL A 271 -8.26 15.65 14.70
C VAL A 271 -7.12 15.90 13.74
N GLN A 272 -6.99 17.14 13.27
CA GLN A 272 -5.87 17.57 12.44
C GLN A 272 -4.65 17.85 13.31
N SER A 273 -3.46 17.46 12.86
CA SER A 273 -2.23 17.51 13.67
C SER A 273 -1.62 18.91 13.79
N ASP A 274 -1.97 19.84 12.88
CA ASP A 274 -1.40 21.19 12.83
C ASP A 274 -2.10 22.13 13.82
N PRO A 275 -1.37 22.70 14.81
CA PRO A 275 -1.97 23.64 15.75
C PRO A 275 -2.44 24.94 15.10
N VAL A 276 -3.58 25.45 15.55
CA VAL A 276 -4.18 26.71 15.08
C VAL A 276 -4.32 27.72 16.21
N PRO A 277 -4.19 29.03 15.94
CA PRO A 277 -4.61 30.05 16.88
C PRO A 277 -6.15 30.04 16.96
N VAL A 278 -6.69 30.02 18.18
CA VAL A 278 -8.15 30.14 18.40
C VAL A 278 -8.45 31.54 18.91
N ASN A 279 -9.25 32.26 18.15
CA ASN A 279 -9.79 33.57 18.48
C ASN A 279 -11.29 33.62 18.13
N TRP A 280 -11.91 34.79 18.30
CA TRP A 280 -13.33 34.95 18.03
C TRP A 280 -13.68 34.63 16.55
N ASP A 281 -12.89 35.13 15.58
CA ASP A 281 -13.16 34.93 14.16
C ASP A 281 -13.13 33.44 13.79
N TYR A 282 -12.16 32.71 14.36
CA TYR A 282 -12.04 31.27 14.16
C TYR A 282 -13.26 30.51 14.71
N LEU A 283 -13.67 30.81 15.95
CA LEU A 283 -14.83 30.15 16.57
C LEU A 283 -16.14 30.50 15.86
N GLY A 284 -16.30 31.74 15.40
CA GLY A 284 -17.47 32.18 14.64
C GLY A 284 -17.58 31.55 13.25
N ALA A 285 -16.46 31.07 12.68
CA ALA A 285 -16.41 30.40 11.39
C ALA A 285 -16.67 28.89 11.44
N LEU A 286 -16.74 28.28 12.63
CA LEU A 286 -16.99 26.85 12.78
C LEU A 286 -18.34 26.46 12.16
N ARG A 287 -18.35 25.44 11.30
CA ARG A 287 -19.60 24.88 10.79
C ARG A 287 -20.30 24.11 11.89
N VAL A 288 -21.40 24.64 12.41
CA VAL A 288 -22.25 23.94 13.38
C VAL A 288 -23.56 23.53 12.67
N PRO A 289 -23.96 22.25 12.73
CA PRO A 289 -25.12 21.76 11.99
C PRO A 289 -26.40 22.47 12.44
N SER A 290 -27.28 22.91 11.52
CA SER A 290 -28.57 23.49 11.91
C SER A 290 -29.49 22.44 12.54
N THR A 291 -30.36 22.85 13.47
CA THR A 291 -31.30 22.06 14.31
C THR A 291 -32.39 21.26 13.54
N SER A 292 -32.07 20.71 12.38
CA SER A 292 -32.91 19.76 11.66
C SER A 292 -32.61 18.33 12.12
N SER A 293 -33.67 17.54 12.34
CA SER A 293 -33.64 16.16 12.85
C SER A 293 -33.03 15.18 11.83
N LYS A 294 -31.71 15.24 11.64
CA LYS A 294 -30.96 14.26 10.85
C LYS A 294 -30.27 13.27 11.77
N VAL A 295 -30.27 12.01 11.36
CA VAL A 295 -29.57 10.90 12.03
C VAL A 295 -28.06 11.17 12.12
N PHE A 296 -27.50 11.90 11.16
CA PHE A 296 -26.11 12.34 11.14
C PHE A 296 -26.04 13.86 11.07
N GLN A 297 -25.23 14.45 11.97
CA GLN A 297 -24.92 15.87 12.01
C GLN A 297 -23.42 16.07 11.87
N TYR A 298 -23.00 16.87 10.89
CA TYR A 298 -21.58 17.14 10.59
C TYR A 298 -21.23 18.55 11.06
N GLY A 299 -20.04 18.73 11.62
CA GLY A 299 -19.57 20.04 12.01
C GLY A 299 -18.07 20.11 12.27
N ASP A 300 -17.62 21.32 12.55
CA ASP A 300 -16.25 21.65 12.91
C ASP A 300 -16.15 22.01 14.40
N SER A 301 -15.02 21.69 15.01
CA SER A 301 -14.71 22.05 16.38
C SER A 301 -13.20 22.14 16.62
N ILE A 302 -12.80 22.21 17.88
CA ILE A 302 -11.42 22.23 18.34
C ILE A 302 -11.17 21.10 19.34
N ALA A 303 -9.93 20.60 19.33
CA ALA A 303 -9.37 19.82 20.40
C ALA A 303 -8.36 20.67 21.19
N ILE A 304 -8.35 20.52 22.52
CA ILE A 304 -7.35 21.06 23.42
C ILE A 304 -6.37 19.94 23.73
N PHE A 305 -5.14 20.02 23.23
CA PHE A 305 -4.09 19.08 23.56
C PHE A 305 -3.22 19.65 24.68
N ALA A 306 -3.33 19.09 25.89
CA ALA A 306 -2.60 19.52 27.08
C ALA A 306 -1.44 18.55 27.38
N THR A 307 -0.24 19.11 27.54
CA THR A 307 1.01 18.34 27.59
C THR A 307 1.82 18.61 28.85
N PRO A 308 2.48 17.59 29.42
CA PRO A 308 3.38 17.78 30.54
C PRO A 308 4.72 18.35 30.07
N GLY A 309 5.45 18.93 31.01
CA GLY A 309 6.81 19.43 30.78
C GLY A 309 7.89 18.66 31.52
N ARG A 310 8.97 19.39 31.80
CA ARG A 310 10.06 18.95 32.67
C ARG A 310 9.90 19.58 34.05
N LEU A 311 10.35 18.86 35.06
CA LEU A 311 10.52 19.37 36.42
C LEU A 311 11.58 20.49 36.45
N PRO A 312 11.62 21.33 37.51
CA PRO A 312 12.66 22.35 37.68
C PRO A 312 14.10 21.81 37.63
N SER A 313 14.29 20.53 37.98
CA SER A 313 15.57 19.79 37.85
C SER A 313 16.00 19.55 36.39
N GLY A 314 15.12 19.77 35.41
CA GLY A 314 15.33 19.48 34.00
C GLY A 314 14.98 18.06 33.57
N THR A 315 14.64 17.16 34.51
CA THR A 315 14.15 15.81 34.19
C THR A 315 12.69 15.86 33.70
N PRO A 316 12.26 14.97 32.80
CA PRO A 316 10.85 14.88 32.43
C PRO A 316 9.95 14.65 33.66
N PHE A 317 8.76 15.27 33.67
CA PHE A 317 7.70 14.85 34.59
C PHE A 317 7.21 13.47 34.15
N ILE A 318 7.19 12.49 35.05
CA ILE A 318 6.78 11.11 34.79
C ILE A 318 5.64 10.79 35.75
N TYR A 319 4.56 10.21 35.23
CA TYR A 319 3.45 9.71 36.00
C TYR A 319 3.43 8.18 35.95
N ASP A 320 3.88 7.56 37.05
CA ASP A 320 4.14 6.14 37.22
C ASP A 320 3.02 5.38 37.96
N HIS A 321 1.89 6.04 38.20
CA HIS A 321 0.72 5.45 38.81
C HIS A 321 -0.33 5.09 37.75
N TYR A 322 -0.83 3.85 37.82
CA TYR A 322 -1.98 3.43 37.01
C TYR A 322 -3.26 3.88 37.71
N VAL A 323 -4.15 4.53 36.95
CA VAL A 323 -5.47 4.94 37.43
C VAL A 323 -6.53 4.49 36.43
N PRO A 324 -7.67 3.97 36.92
CA PRO A 324 -8.79 3.63 36.04
C PRO A 324 -9.41 4.91 35.47
N GLU A 325 -10.24 4.77 34.44
CA GLU A 325 -11.04 5.89 33.94
C GLU A 325 -12.12 6.27 34.97
N THR A 326 -11.98 7.44 35.58
CA THR A 326 -12.90 7.96 36.61
C THR A 326 -13.39 9.38 36.33
N VAL A 327 -13.02 9.98 35.19
CA VAL A 327 -13.42 11.35 34.86
C VAL A 327 -14.87 11.37 34.41
N THR A 328 -15.69 12.18 35.08
CA THR A 328 -17.13 12.33 34.75
C THR A 328 -17.54 13.79 34.55
N ASN A 329 -16.71 14.74 34.97
CA ASN A 329 -17.00 16.16 34.88
C ASN A 329 -15.72 17.01 34.76
N VAL A 330 -15.86 18.30 34.49
CA VAL A 330 -14.71 19.22 34.27
C VAL A 330 -13.82 19.32 35.51
N SER A 331 -14.38 19.29 36.72
CA SER A 331 -13.59 19.33 37.97
C SER A 331 -12.69 18.11 38.11
N THR A 332 -13.22 16.90 37.92
CA THR A 332 -12.45 15.64 37.94
C THR A 332 -11.46 15.55 36.78
N LEU A 333 -11.78 16.12 35.61
CA LEU A 333 -10.85 16.24 34.48
C LEU A 333 -9.64 17.12 34.81
N ILE A 334 -9.86 18.28 35.44
CA ILE A 334 -8.79 19.18 35.89
C ILE A 334 -7.92 18.48 36.93
N GLN A 335 -8.53 17.81 37.91
CA GLN A 335 -7.80 17.01 38.90
C GLN A 335 -6.90 15.97 38.23
N GLN A 336 -7.43 15.23 37.26
CA GLN A 336 -6.66 14.24 36.49
C GLN A 336 -5.52 14.89 35.68
N ALA A 337 -5.74 16.07 35.12
CA ALA A 337 -4.71 16.82 34.40
C ALA A 337 -3.58 17.29 35.34
N TYR A 338 -3.88 17.62 36.60
CA TYR A 338 -2.86 17.93 37.61
C TYR A 338 -1.97 16.73 37.92
N GLU A 339 -2.55 15.53 38.07
CA GLU A 339 -1.79 14.28 38.23
C GLU A 339 -0.84 14.04 37.05
N TYR A 340 -1.29 14.33 35.83
CA TYR A 340 -0.46 14.21 34.62
C TYR A 340 0.54 15.34 34.40
N GLY A 341 0.54 16.38 35.25
CA GLY A 341 1.47 17.51 35.15
C GLY A 341 1.11 18.55 34.08
N CYS A 342 -0.17 18.65 33.71
CA CYS A 342 -0.70 19.61 32.72
C CYS A 342 -1.98 20.34 33.18
N GLY A 343 -2.32 20.26 34.47
CA GLY A 343 -3.56 20.82 35.03
C GLY A 343 -3.65 22.34 34.94
N LYS A 344 -2.56 23.05 35.23
CA LYS A 344 -2.53 24.52 35.18
C LYS A 344 -2.79 25.04 33.76
N GLU A 345 -2.18 24.39 32.78
CA GLU A 345 -2.30 24.72 31.36
C GLU A 345 -3.73 24.49 30.86
N LEU A 346 -4.39 23.42 31.33
CA LEU A 346 -5.78 23.18 31.02
C LEU A 346 -6.67 24.28 31.60
N GLU A 347 -6.53 24.62 32.88
CA GLU A 347 -7.32 25.69 33.51
C GLU A 347 -7.16 27.04 32.81
N ASP A 348 -5.92 27.42 32.49
CA ASP A 348 -5.62 28.66 31.78
C ASP A 348 -6.28 28.67 30.39
N THR A 349 -6.32 27.52 29.71
CA THR A 349 -6.98 27.38 28.41
C THR A 349 -8.49 27.52 28.50
N LEU A 350 -9.12 26.85 29.48
CA LEU A 350 -10.56 26.95 29.70
C LEU A 350 -10.97 28.38 30.05
N SER A 351 -10.18 29.04 30.90
CA SER A 351 -10.34 30.46 31.25
C SER A 351 -10.19 31.37 30.04
N HIS A 352 -9.21 31.10 29.18
CA HIS A 352 -9.00 31.85 27.95
C HIS A 352 -10.20 31.70 26.98
N LEU A 353 -10.70 30.48 26.78
CA LEU A 353 -11.87 30.23 25.94
C LEU A 353 -13.13 30.92 26.47
N HIS A 354 -13.32 30.93 27.79
CA HIS A 354 -14.38 31.68 28.45
C HIS A 354 -14.30 33.18 28.12
N GLN A 355 -13.13 33.80 28.32
CA GLN A 355 -12.91 35.23 28.05
C GLN A 355 -13.17 35.61 26.59
N ILE A 356 -12.67 34.85 25.62
CA ILE A 356 -12.83 35.19 24.20
C ILE A 356 -14.25 34.93 23.68
N THR A 357 -15.07 34.16 24.41
CA THR A 357 -16.47 33.85 24.02
C THR A 357 -17.51 34.64 24.81
N GLU A 358 -17.11 35.45 25.80
CA GLU A 358 -17.98 36.25 26.67
C GLU A 358 -18.95 37.16 25.90
N ASN A 359 -18.48 37.75 24.79
CA ASN A 359 -19.24 38.70 23.98
C ASN A 359 -19.88 38.09 22.72
N VAL A 360 -19.85 36.76 22.56
CA VAL A 360 -20.38 36.09 21.36
C VAL A 360 -21.90 35.94 21.48
N GLN A 361 -22.65 36.80 20.80
CA GLN A 361 -24.09 36.66 20.62
C GLN A 361 -24.40 35.77 19.41
N GLY A 362 -25.24 34.74 19.57
CA GLY A 362 -25.83 34.00 18.45
C GLY A 362 -25.39 32.54 18.25
N VAL A 363 -24.43 32.01 19.04
CA VAL A 363 -24.15 30.56 19.06
C VAL A 363 -25.12 29.89 20.03
N THR A 364 -26.28 29.47 19.52
CA THR A 364 -27.36 28.85 20.31
C THR A 364 -27.20 27.33 20.47
N GLN A 365 -26.16 26.74 19.89
CA GLN A 365 -25.93 25.30 19.88
C GLN A 365 -24.70 24.91 20.68
N ARG A 366 -24.79 23.75 21.33
CA ARG A 366 -23.68 23.15 22.08
C ARG A 366 -22.60 22.66 21.12
N ILE A 367 -21.38 23.17 21.31
CA ILE A 367 -20.19 22.80 20.53
C ILE A 367 -19.46 21.68 21.27
N PRO A 368 -19.18 20.54 20.62
CA PRO A 368 -18.41 19.45 21.21
C PRO A 368 -16.92 19.81 21.24
N ILE A 369 -16.29 19.90 22.41
CA ILE A 369 -14.85 20.16 22.55
C ILE A 369 -14.15 18.87 22.96
N LEU A 370 -13.11 18.50 22.22
CA LEU A 370 -12.25 17.37 22.59
C LEU A 370 -11.13 17.90 23.49
N ILE A 371 -10.81 17.22 24.58
CA ILE A 371 -9.66 17.52 25.44
C ILE A 371 -8.79 16.27 25.43
N ILE A 372 -7.57 16.39 24.91
CA ILE A 372 -6.59 15.31 24.88
C ILE A 372 -5.54 15.62 25.94
N LEU A 373 -5.55 14.89 27.05
CA LEU A 373 -4.48 14.95 28.03
C LEU A 373 -3.34 14.06 27.57
N CYS A 374 -2.10 14.50 27.77
CA CYS A 374 -0.92 13.68 27.59
C CYS A 374 -0.33 13.30 28.96
N ALA A 375 -0.06 12.02 29.16
CA ALA A 375 0.69 11.53 30.32
C ALA A 375 2.01 10.93 29.84
N ARG A 376 3.12 11.27 30.50
CA ARG A 376 4.41 10.61 30.27
C ARG A 376 4.54 9.45 31.25
N ARG A 377 4.71 8.24 30.71
CA ARG A 377 4.80 7.00 31.46
C ARG A 377 6.26 6.60 31.72
N PRO A 378 6.53 5.71 32.68
CA PRO A 378 7.90 5.32 33.05
C PRO A 378 8.65 4.57 31.95
N THR A 379 7.91 3.84 31.11
CA THR A 379 8.42 3.06 29.99
C THR A 379 7.54 3.30 28.75
N HIS A 380 7.92 2.74 27.60
CA HIS A 380 7.11 2.81 26.39
C HIS A 380 5.75 2.15 26.60
N LEU A 381 4.71 2.59 25.89
CA LEU A 381 3.41 1.94 25.94
C LEU A 381 3.45 0.57 25.28
N ILE A 382 2.60 -0.36 25.74
CA ILE A 382 2.40 -1.63 25.05
C ILE A 382 1.97 -1.36 23.59
N GLY A 383 2.62 -2.03 22.63
CA GLY A 383 2.36 -1.84 21.20
C GLY A 383 2.83 -0.49 20.62
N SER A 384 3.63 0.29 21.36
CA SER A 384 4.17 1.57 20.89
C SER A 384 5.62 1.76 21.30
N SER A 385 6.39 2.51 20.50
CA SER A 385 7.76 2.91 20.86
C SER A 385 7.84 4.17 21.73
N SER A 386 6.70 4.79 22.05
CA SER A 386 6.62 6.03 22.82
C SER A 386 6.16 5.78 24.24
N ASP A 387 6.69 6.55 25.19
CA ASP A 387 6.28 6.66 26.60
C ASP A 387 5.12 7.65 26.81
N LEU A 388 4.59 8.25 25.75
CA LEU A 388 3.55 9.28 25.81
C LEU A 388 2.17 8.68 25.52
N GLU A 389 1.36 8.62 26.56
CA GLU A 389 -0.05 8.25 26.49
C GLU A 389 -0.92 9.45 26.13
N LEU A 390 -1.85 9.26 25.21
CA LEU A 390 -2.83 10.27 24.77
C LEU A 390 -4.21 9.85 25.27
N ILE A 391 -4.86 10.72 26.03
CA ILE A 391 -5.99 10.38 26.87
C ILE A 391 -7.14 11.38 26.57
N PRO A 392 -8.03 11.05 25.62
CA PRO A 392 -9.03 12.01 25.13
C PRO A 392 -10.35 11.94 25.89
N TYR A 393 -10.95 13.12 26.04
CA TYR A 393 -12.24 13.37 26.67
C TYR A 393 -13.08 14.30 25.80
N LEU A 394 -14.39 14.21 25.90
CA LEU A 394 -15.35 15.03 25.17
C LEU A 394 -16.27 15.74 26.16
N LEU A 395 -16.51 17.01 25.90
CA LEU A 395 -17.54 17.79 26.58
C LEU A 395 -18.31 18.66 25.58
N GLU A 396 -19.43 19.21 26.02
CA GLU A 396 -20.26 20.08 25.18
C GLU A 396 -20.58 21.40 25.87
N THR A 397 -20.16 22.51 25.26
CA THR A 397 -20.34 23.85 25.82
C THR A 397 -21.15 24.75 24.89
N LEU A 398 -21.95 25.65 25.47
CA LEU A 398 -22.50 26.81 24.77
C LEU A 398 -21.47 27.94 24.73
N ALA A 399 -21.70 28.97 23.91
CA ALA A 399 -21.03 30.26 24.09
C ALA A 399 -21.90 31.16 24.99
N PRO A 400 -21.32 31.90 25.96
CA PRO A 400 -19.93 31.85 26.39
C PRO A 400 -19.55 30.50 27.00
N MET A 401 -18.35 30.04 26.66
CA MET A 401 -17.86 28.70 27.03
C MET A 401 -17.54 28.61 28.51
N PHE A 402 -17.73 27.42 29.08
CA PHE A 402 -17.31 27.07 30.43
C PHE A 402 -17.87 27.99 31.54
N THR A 403 -19.12 28.42 31.38
CA THR A 403 -19.86 29.22 32.39
C THR A 403 -20.53 28.39 33.48
N ASP A 404 -20.86 27.14 33.18
CA ASP A 404 -21.47 26.21 34.12
C ASP A 404 -20.48 25.79 35.22
N ASP A 405 -21.00 25.40 36.39
CA ASP A 405 -20.19 24.85 37.48
C ASP A 405 -19.45 23.58 37.05
N TYR A 406 -18.11 23.62 37.11
CA TYR A 406 -17.23 22.53 36.70
C TYR A 406 -17.49 21.21 37.44
N ALA A 407 -18.04 21.25 38.67
CA ALA A 407 -18.40 20.05 39.41
C ALA A 407 -19.61 19.31 38.81
N THR A 408 -20.44 20.01 38.03
CA THR A 408 -21.66 19.46 37.41
C THR A 408 -21.57 19.37 35.88
N PHE A 409 -20.57 20.02 35.27
CA PHE A 409 -20.35 20.03 33.83
C PHE A 409 -19.89 18.64 33.33
N PRO A 410 -20.71 17.88 32.58
CA PRO A 410 -20.38 16.51 32.18
C PRO A 410 -19.19 16.41 31.23
N VAL A 411 -18.36 15.38 31.44
CA VAL A 411 -17.24 15.00 30.59
C VAL A 411 -17.35 13.50 30.30
N HIS A 412 -17.11 13.12 29.05
CA HIS A 412 -17.21 11.74 28.59
C HIS A 412 -15.85 11.26 28.06
N PRO A 413 -15.38 10.06 28.44
CA PRO A 413 -14.16 9.51 27.87
C PRO A 413 -14.36 9.16 26.39
N VAL A 414 -13.27 9.19 25.62
CA VAL A 414 -13.27 8.94 24.17
C VAL A 414 -12.23 7.86 23.84
N ALA A 415 -12.54 6.96 22.90
CA ALA A 415 -11.56 6.04 22.34
C ALA A 415 -10.67 6.75 21.31
N LEU A 416 -9.37 6.46 21.32
CA LEU A 416 -8.43 7.00 20.32
C LEU A 416 -8.14 5.97 19.24
N ARG A 417 -8.25 6.38 17.97
CA ARG A 417 -7.92 5.55 16.80
C ARG A 417 -6.81 6.21 15.99
N HIS A 418 -5.95 5.40 15.40
CA HIS A 418 -4.90 5.92 14.52
C HIS A 418 -5.49 6.49 13.23
N ALA A 419 -5.08 7.71 12.88
CA ALA A 419 -5.23 8.23 11.54
C ALA A 419 -4.36 7.43 10.55
N ILE A 420 -4.84 7.32 9.31
CA ILE A 420 -4.04 6.78 8.21
C ILE A 420 -2.84 7.71 8.02
N SER A 421 -1.65 7.15 8.17
CA SER A 421 -0.37 7.86 8.00
C SER A 421 0.64 6.94 7.32
N PRO A 422 1.68 7.50 6.68
CA PRO A 422 2.74 6.69 6.10
C PRO A 422 3.40 5.77 7.15
N GLN A 423 3.50 6.23 8.39
CA GLN A 423 4.05 5.46 9.50
C GLN A 423 3.16 4.26 9.86
N LEU A 424 1.86 4.47 10.06
CA LEU A 424 0.93 3.37 10.34
C LEU A 424 0.95 2.31 9.24
N LEU A 425 0.97 2.74 7.97
CA LEU A 425 0.99 1.84 6.83
C LEU A 425 2.29 1.01 6.76
N ARG A 426 3.45 1.60 7.10
CA ARG A 426 4.71 0.86 7.25
C ARG A 426 4.63 -0.17 8.37
N ASP A 427 4.17 0.25 9.54
CA ASP A 427 4.08 -0.60 10.74
C ASP A 427 3.21 -1.84 10.50
N VAL A 428 2.05 -1.67 9.88
CA VAL A 428 1.12 -2.77 9.58
C VAL A 428 1.60 -3.64 8.41
N SER A 429 2.32 -3.07 7.44
CA SER A 429 2.84 -3.83 6.29
C SER A 429 4.12 -4.62 6.58
N GLY A 430 4.78 -4.38 7.73
CA GLY A 430 6.10 -4.96 8.05
C GLY A 430 7.25 -4.36 7.23
N ILE A 431 7.04 -3.17 6.64
CA ILE A 431 8.03 -2.42 5.87
C ILE A 431 8.53 -1.23 6.71
N ASN A 432 9.13 -1.51 7.86
CA ASN A 432 9.52 -0.49 8.87
C ASN A 432 10.82 0.25 8.54
N ILE A 433 10.95 0.79 7.33
CA ILE A 433 12.09 1.64 6.94
C ILE A 433 11.53 2.96 6.41
N PRO A 434 11.80 4.09 7.07
CA PRO A 434 11.52 5.39 6.47
C PRO A 434 12.49 5.57 5.29
N ASP A 435 11.92 5.83 4.11
CA ASP A 435 12.68 6.06 2.88
C ASP A 435 12.03 7.21 2.11
N ASP A 436 12.76 8.33 2.04
CA ASP A 436 12.32 9.58 1.41
C ASP A 436 12.84 9.74 -0.03
N ARG A 437 13.57 8.73 -0.55
CA ARG A 437 14.09 8.78 -1.92
C ARG A 437 12.94 8.93 -2.90
N MET A 438 13.07 9.84 -3.86
CA MET A 438 12.01 10.18 -4.80
C MET A 438 11.78 9.08 -5.84
N LEU A 439 10.54 8.58 -5.95
CA LEU A 439 10.10 7.70 -7.04
C LEU A 439 9.25 8.49 -8.03
N VAL A 440 9.48 8.29 -9.32
CA VAL A 440 8.56 8.76 -10.37
C VAL A 440 7.91 7.56 -11.04
N HIS A 441 6.59 7.59 -11.19
CA HIS A 441 5.82 6.53 -11.84
C HIS A 441 5.18 7.05 -13.13
N LEU A 442 5.59 6.51 -14.27
CA LEU A 442 5.04 6.81 -15.59
C LEU A 442 4.06 5.71 -16.00
N GLY A 443 2.84 6.10 -16.37
CA GLY A 443 1.74 5.20 -16.71
C GLY A 443 0.88 4.87 -15.50
N CYS A 444 -0.35 5.37 -15.48
CA CYS A 444 -1.35 5.14 -14.44
C CYS A 444 -2.46 4.19 -14.94
N GLY A 445 -2.10 3.27 -15.85
CA GLY A 445 -2.98 2.20 -16.32
C GLY A 445 -3.12 1.05 -15.31
N SER A 446 -3.78 -0.04 -15.72
CA SER A 446 -4.13 -1.18 -14.85
C SER A 446 -2.94 -1.76 -14.07
N LEU A 447 -1.80 -1.98 -14.72
CA LEU A 447 -0.57 -2.47 -14.09
C LEU A 447 0.06 -1.40 -13.19
N GLY A 448 0.33 -0.22 -13.76
CA GLY A 448 1.06 0.85 -13.09
C GLY A 448 0.40 1.34 -11.81
N LEU A 449 -0.92 1.54 -11.83
CA LEU A 449 -1.66 1.99 -10.66
C LEU A 449 -1.58 0.96 -9.50
N LYS A 450 -1.59 -0.34 -9.80
CA LYS A 450 -1.61 -1.41 -8.79
C LYS A 450 -0.25 -1.48 -8.11
N ILE A 451 0.83 -1.41 -8.90
CA ILE A 451 2.19 -1.26 -8.38
C ILE A 451 2.26 -0.04 -7.45
N ALA A 452 1.80 1.13 -7.91
CA ALA A 452 1.82 2.36 -7.11
C ALA A 452 0.99 2.25 -5.81
N LEU A 453 -0.19 1.60 -5.85
CA LEU A 453 -1.01 1.41 -4.65
C LEU A 453 -0.43 0.37 -3.69
N HIS A 454 0.26 -0.67 -4.17
CA HIS A 454 1.02 -1.57 -3.29
C HIS A 454 2.15 -0.82 -2.57
N MET A 455 2.87 0.05 -3.28
CA MET A 455 3.88 0.93 -2.69
C MET A 455 3.27 1.90 -1.67
N ALA A 456 2.13 2.52 -1.99
CA ALA A 456 1.43 3.42 -1.09
C ALA A 456 0.91 2.71 0.18
N ARG A 457 0.36 1.49 0.05
CA ARG A 457 -0.06 0.70 1.23
C ARG A 457 1.10 0.27 2.11
N ALA A 458 2.33 0.26 1.59
CA ALA A 458 3.55 0.07 2.36
C ALA A 458 4.12 1.40 2.92
N GLY A 459 3.40 2.52 2.80
CA GLY A 459 3.84 3.84 3.24
C GLY A 459 5.02 4.42 2.44
N LEU A 460 5.19 3.99 1.19
CA LEU A 460 6.28 4.34 0.26
C LEU A 460 5.76 4.72 -1.14
N ALA A 461 4.66 5.48 -1.19
CA ALA A 461 4.02 5.90 -2.44
C ALA A 461 4.99 6.63 -3.39
N PRO A 462 4.74 6.60 -4.71
CA PRO A 462 5.48 7.43 -5.64
C PRO A 462 5.30 8.92 -5.34
N SER A 463 6.37 9.70 -5.49
CA SER A 463 6.33 11.15 -5.27
C SER A 463 5.66 11.90 -6.43
N ILE A 464 5.78 11.36 -7.64
CA ILE A 464 5.18 11.91 -8.87
C ILE A 464 4.55 10.76 -9.65
N VAL A 465 3.33 10.96 -10.12
CA VAL A 465 2.62 10.04 -11.02
C VAL A 465 2.22 10.77 -12.31
N ALA A 466 2.52 10.19 -13.47
CA ALA A 466 2.28 10.83 -14.76
C ALA A 466 1.54 9.91 -15.75
N ASP A 467 0.52 10.48 -16.41
CA ASP A 467 -0.27 9.82 -17.47
C ASP A 467 -1.01 10.89 -18.27
N ASN A 468 -1.21 10.71 -19.58
CA ASN A 468 -1.93 11.66 -20.43
C ASN A 468 -3.40 11.30 -20.69
N ARG A 469 -3.86 10.14 -20.23
CA ARG A 469 -5.20 9.61 -20.51
C ARG A 469 -6.18 9.82 -19.35
N THR A 470 -7.46 9.76 -19.69
CA THR A 470 -8.58 9.72 -18.74
C THR A 470 -9.05 8.28 -18.51
N LEU A 471 -9.71 8.05 -17.38
CA LEU A 471 -10.45 6.83 -17.13
C LEU A 471 -11.61 6.70 -18.13
N SER A 472 -11.80 5.49 -18.63
CA SER A 472 -12.89 5.13 -19.56
C SER A 472 -13.57 3.83 -19.10
N PRO A 473 -14.83 3.55 -19.50
CA PRO A 473 -15.61 2.37 -19.04
C PRO A 473 -14.85 1.05 -19.03
N HIS A 474 -14.18 0.72 -20.14
CA HIS A 474 -13.39 -0.51 -20.25
C HIS A 474 -12.22 -0.60 -19.26
N ASN A 475 -11.67 0.54 -18.79
CA ASN A 475 -10.60 0.49 -17.80
C ASN A 475 -11.10 -0.09 -16.47
N THR A 476 -12.38 0.10 -16.13
CA THR A 476 -12.96 -0.34 -14.84
C THR A 476 -12.89 -1.85 -14.64
N ALA A 477 -12.81 -2.63 -15.71
CA ALA A 477 -12.61 -4.08 -15.61
C ALA A 477 -11.31 -4.45 -14.88
N ARG A 478 -10.29 -3.59 -14.93
CA ARG A 478 -8.93 -3.90 -14.45
C ARG A 478 -8.20 -2.77 -13.73
N HIS A 479 -8.85 -1.62 -13.61
CA HIS A 479 -8.31 -0.47 -12.91
C HIS A 479 -8.67 -0.63 -11.43
N ALA A 480 -7.72 -0.57 -10.50
CA ALA A 480 -8.05 -0.85 -9.09
C ALA A 480 -8.85 0.28 -8.41
N LEU A 481 -8.94 1.46 -9.04
CA LEU A 481 -9.87 2.49 -8.60
C LEU A 481 -11.26 2.20 -9.17
N ILE A 482 -12.20 1.97 -8.25
CA ILE A 482 -13.59 1.63 -8.55
C ILE A 482 -14.39 2.93 -8.74
N PRO A 483 -15.15 3.08 -9.82
CA PRO A 483 -16.05 4.22 -10.00
C PRO A 483 -17.07 4.30 -8.86
N VAL A 484 -17.24 5.49 -8.29
CA VAL A 484 -18.34 5.77 -7.37
C VAL A 484 -19.56 6.20 -8.19
N LYS A 485 -20.72 5.60 -7.93
CA LYS A 485 -21.96 5.95 -8.60
C LYS A 485 -22.52 7.26 -8.03
N GLU A 486 -22.09 8.38 -8.60
CA GLU A 486 -22.61 9.72 -8.28
C GLU A 486 -23.74 10.15 -9.25
N ARG A 487 -24.26 11.38 -9.10
CA ARG A 487 -25.24 11.94 -10.05
C ARG A 487 -24.60 12.11 -11.43
N PHE A 488 -25.20 11.49 -12.44
CA PHE A 488 -24.70 11.38 -13.82
C PHE A 488 -23.42 10.54 -13.89
N ASP A 489 -23.49 9.33 -14.46
CA ASP A 489 -22.46 8.28 -14.48
C ASP A 489 -21.18 8.63 -15.31
N ILE A 490 -20.74 9.89 -15.28
CA ILE A 490 -19.61 10.45 -16.05
C ILE A 490 -18.54 11.12 -15.20
N SER A 491 -18.85 11.57 -13.97
CA SER A 491 -17.92 12.32 -13.11
C SER A 491 -16.70 11.52 -12.64
N TRP A 492 -16.74 10.19 -12.81
CA TRP A 492 -15.63 9.30 -12.48
C TRP A 492 -14.57 9.20 -13.60
N MET A 493 -14.85 9.70 -14.81
CA MET A 493 -13.95 9.67 -15.98
C MET A 493 -12.80 10.70 -15.90
N ASN A 494 -12.17 10.80 -14.73
CA ASN A 494 -11.11 11.75 -14.42
C ASN A 494 -9.77 11.35 -15.08
N ARG A 495 -8.79 12.28 -15.05
CA ARG A 495 -7.41 12.00 -15.46
C ARG A 495 -6.82 10.87 -14.60
N LYS A 496 -6.21 9.85 -15.23
CA LYS A 496 -5.70 8.66 -14.51
C LYS A 496 -4.68 9.04 -13.44
N ALA A 497 -3.74 9.93 -13.77
CA ALA A 497 -2.74 10.44 -12.81
C ALA A 497 -3.40 11.15 -11.61
N GLY A 498 -4.43 11.97 -11.86
CA GLY A 498 -5.17 12.67 -10.79
C GLY A 498 -5.95 11.69 -9.90
N ALA A 499 -6.58 10.68 -10.50
CA ALA A 499 -7.31 9.65 -9.75
C ALA A 499 -6.36 8.82 -8.85
N LEU A 500 -5.18 8.43 -9.37
CA LEU A 500 -4.17 7.72 -8.59
C LEU A 500 -3.59 8.59 -7.46
N SER A 501 -3.28 9.86 -7.74
CA SER A 501 -2.84 10.81 -6.71
C SER A 501 -3.88 10.99 -5.60
N GLY A 502 -5.16 11.11 -5.96
CA GLY A 502 -6.26 11.16 -4.97
C GLY A 502 -6.33 9.89 -4.10
N ALA A 503 -6.12 8.71 -4.68
CA ALA A 503 -6.08 7.46 -3.93
C ALA A 503 -4.85 7.38 -3.00
N ILE A 504 -3.68 7.87 -3.44
CA ILE A 504 -2.48 7.99 -2.61
C ILE A 504 -2.72 8.97 -1.44
N SER A 505 -3.41 10.09 -1.69
CA SER A 505 -3.84 11.04 -0.65
C SER A 505 -4.75 10.41 0.39
N GLY A 506 -5.71 9.58 -0.04
CA GLY A 506 -6.54 8.79 0.87
C GLY A 506 -5.75 7.78 1.72
N LEU A 507 -4.52 7.45 1.34
CA LEU A 507 -3.57 6.62 2.09
C LEU A 507 -2.57 7.45 2.92
N GLY A 508 -2.90 8.72 3.21
CA GLY A 508 -2.09 9.60 4.06
C GLY A 508 -0.74 10.01 3.45
N GLN A 509 -0.59 9.93 2.12
CA GLN A 509 0.65 10.26 1.40
C GLN A 509 0.37 11.25 0.27
N SER A 510 1.39 11.93 -0.24
CA SER A 510 1.23 12.85 -1.37
C SER A 510 1.96 12.36 -2.62
N ALA A 511 1.33 12.58 -3.78
CA ALA A 511 1.93 12.36 -5.08
C ALA A 511 1.50 13.47 -6.04
N ASP A 512 2.45 14.15 -6.67
CA ASP A 512 2.13 15.14 -7.69
C ASP A 512 1.61 14.45 -8.95
N ALA A 513 0.36 14.74 -9.32
CA ALA A 513 -0.23 14.26 -10.54
C ALA A 513 0.15 15.15 -11.73
N VAL A 514 0.81 14.58 -12.74
CA VAL A 514 1.18 15.30 -13.95
C VAL A 514 0.43 14.72 -15.16
N ASN A 515 -0.43 15.53 -15.77
CA ASN A 515 -1.09 15.18 -17.02
C ASN A 515 -0.18 15.52 -18.22
N ILE A 516 0.61 14.56 -18.68
CA ILE A 516 1.62 14.78 -19.71
C ILE A 516 1.86 13.52 -20.55
N ASP A 517 2.10 13.73 -21.85
CA ASP A 517 2.68 12.68 -22.70
C ASP A 517 4.18 12.56 -22.40
N ALA A 518 4.58 11.42 -21.85
CA ALA A 518 5.96 11.15 -21.46
C ALA A 518 6.93 11.18 -22.66
N VAL A 519 6.45 10.98 -23.90
CA VAL A 519 7.27 11.17 -25.12
C VAL A 519 7.77 12.62 -25.24
N SER A 520 6.97 13.58 -24.78
CA SER A 520 7.34 15.00 -24.86
C SER A 520 8.44 15.42 -23.89
N LEU A 521 8.86 14.54 -22.97
CA LEU A 521 9.94 14.82 -22.01
C LEU A 521 11.31 14.92 -22.69
N GLY A 522 11.52 14.19 -23.79
CA GLY A 522 12.78 14.25 -24.54
C GLY A 522 13.04 15.59 -25.24
N ALA A 523 11.97 16.34 -25.53
CA ALA A 523 12.05 17.58 -26.30
C ALA A 523 12.35 18.83 -25.45
N ASP A 524 12.14 18.78 -24.12
CA ASP A 524 12.24 19.95 -23.24
C ASP A 524 12.80 19.57 -21.86
N LYS A 525 14.05 19.98 -21.59
CA LYS A 525 14.74 19.71 -20.32
C LYS A 525 14.03 20.31 -19.10
N LYS A 526 13.38 21.47 -19.24
CA LYS A 526 12.64 22.08 -18.11
C LYS A 526 11.42 21.23 -17.77
N ARG A 527 10.71 20.76 -18.80
CA ARG A 527 9.58 19.85 -18.65
C ARG A 527 10.02 18.51 -18.07
N LEU A 528 11.11 17.95 -18.56
CA LEU A 528 11.73 16.75 -18.00
C LEU A 528 11.99 16.92 -16.50
N TRP A 529 12.71 17.96 -16.08
CA TRP A 529 13.06 18.13 -14.66
C TRP A 529 11.88 18.49 -13.75
N LYS A 530 10.76 18.95 -14.32
CA LYS A 530 9.51 19.11 -13.57
C LYS A 530 8.86 17.76 -13.25
N VAL A 531 9.01 16.75 -14.12
CA VAL A 531 8.39 15.42 -13.97
C VAL A 531 9.35 14.39 -13.38
N ILE A 532 10.61 14.44 -13.80
CA ILE A 532 11.73 13.61 -13.37
C ILE A 532 12.86 14.53 -12.89
N PRO A 533 12.77 15.05 -11.65
CA PRO A 533 13.85 15.85 -11.07
C PRO A 533 15.16 15.07 -11.03
N LYS A 534 16.32 15.75 -11.10
CA LYS A 534 17.64 15.08 -11.08
C LYS A 534 17.92 14.24 -9.83
N LYS A 535 17.25 14.53 -8.71
CA LYS A 535 17.33 13.77 -7.45
C LYS A 535 16.45 12.52 -7.41
N THR A 536 15.75 12.20 -8.51
CA THR A 536 14.91 11.01 -8.63
C THR A 536 15.79 9.78 -8.44
N TRP A 537 15.41 8.89 -7.52
CA TRP A 537 16.12 7.65 -7.27
C TRP A 537 15.88 6.65 -8.41
N ALA A 538 14.64 6.57 -8.87
CA ALA A 538 14.22 5.63 -9.88
C ALA A 538 12.97 6.11 -10.62
N VAL A 539 12.84 5.71 -11.89
CA VAL A 539 11.65 5.92 -12.71
C VAL A 539 11.01 4.57 -13.01
N VAL A 540 9.79 4.33 -12.57
CA VAL A 540 9.01 3.16 -12.97
C VAL A 540 8.26 3.49 -14.25
N ASN A 541 8.61 2.84 -15.36
CA ASN A 541 7.89 2.94 -16.62
C ASN A 541 6.92 1.76 -16.75
N SER A 542 5.62 2.05 -16.68
CA SER A 542 4.54 1.07 -16.85
C SER A 542 3.55 1.49 -17.96
N THR A 543 4.03 2.34 -18.88
CA THR A 543 3.21 2.90 -19.97
C THR A 543 2.90 1.91 -21.08
N ALA A 544 3.66 0.81 -21.16
CA ALA A 544 3.67 -0.13 -22.29
C ALA A 544 3.89 0.54 -23.67
N SER A 545 4.46 1.76 -23.69
CA SER A 545 4.65 2.54 -24.92
C SER A 545 6.09 2.45 -25.40
N LEU A 546 6.28 1.94 -26.62
CA LEU A 546 7.58 1.94 -27.30
C LEU A 546 8.15 3.36 -27.42
N ALA A 547 7.32 4.35 -27.77
CA ALA A 547 7.76 5.73 -27.91
C ALA A 547 8.26 6.32 -26.59
N VAL A 548 7.63 5.96 -25.45
CA VAL A 548 8.09 6.40 -24.13
C VAL A 548 9.42 5.73 -23.78
N ARG A 549 9.55 4.42 -24.01
CA ARG A 549 10.81 3.70 -23.82
C ARG A 549 11.94 4.33 -24.62
N ASP A 550 11.71 4.59 -25.91
CA ASP A 550 12.69 5.19 -26.81
C ASP A 550 13.11 6.58 -26.35
N THR A 551 12.14 7.39 -25.93
CA THR A 551 12.39 8.72 -25.38
C THR A 551 13.27 8.64 -24.14
N LEU A 552 13.01 7.70 -23.22
CA LEU A 552 13.80 7.54 -22.00
C LEU A 552 15.20 7.00 -22.29
N ALA A 553 15.33 6.04 -23.20
CA ALA A 553 16.60 5.40 -23.54
C ALA A 553 17.63 6.37 -24.12
N VAL A 554 17.20 7.34 -24.94
CA VAL A 554 18.10 8.31 -25.59
C VAL A 554 18.53 9.49 -24.70
N LEU A 555 17.90 9.66 -23.53
CA LEU A 555 18.29 10.73 -22.61
C LEU A 555 19.70 10.45 -22.04
N PRO A 556 20.64 11.42 -22.07
CA PRO A 556 21.95 11.24 -21.46
C PRO A 556 21.87 11.14 -19.94
N THR A 557 22.76 10.35 -19.32
CA THR A 557 22.82 10.14 -17.86
C THR A 557 23.03 11.47 -17.09
N GLU A 558 23.72 12.45 -17.67
CA GLU A 558 23.93 13.77 -17.06
C GLU A 558 22.64 14.62 -17.03
N THR A 559 21.71 14.31 -17.94
CA THR A 559 20.40 14.97 -18.06
C THR A 559 19.35 14.28 -17.20
N MET A 560 19.32 12.94 -17.22
CA MET A 560 18.46 12.08 -16.40
C MET A 560 19.30 10.95 -15.78
N PRO A 561 19.83 11.14 -14.56
CA PRO A 561 20.67 10.12 -13.90
C PRO A 561 19.86 8.95 -13.32
N ALA A 562 18.55 9.15 -13.10
CA ALA A 562 17.67 8.12 -12.55
C ALA A 562 17.59 6.91 -13.48
N ARG A 563 17.76 5.70 -12.92
CA ARG A 563 17.59 4.44 -13.64
C ARG A 563 16.11 4.17 -13.91
N VAL A 564 15.82 3.66 -15.10
CA VAL A 564 14.48 3.24 -15.50
C VAL A 564 14.25 1.78 -15.09
N LEU A 565 13.10 1.54 -14.47
CA LEU A 565 12.56 0.21 -14.20
C LEU A 565 11.33 0.03 -15.08
N GLU A 566 11.45 -0.76 -16.14
CA GLU A 566 10.33 -0.99 -17.04
C GLU A 566 9.51 -2.19 -16.57
N THR A 567 8.19 -2.08 -16.65
CA THR A 567 7.24 -3.14 -16.28
C THR A 567 6.23 -3.32 -17.40
N SER A 568 5.99 -4.57 -17.82
CA SER A 568 5.09 -4.90 -18.92
C SER A 568 4.48 -6.28 -18.74
N LEU A 569 3.34 -6.51 -19.39
CA LEU A 569 2.68 -7.81 -19.47
C LEU A 569 2.56 -8.21 -20.94
N PHE A 570 2.73 -9.49 -21.20
CA PHE A 570 2.65 -10.12 -22.52
C PHE A 570 1.77 -11.36 -22.46
N ALA A 571 1.49 -11.96 -23.62
CA ALA A 571 0.83 -13.26 -23.75
C ALA A 571 -0.45 -13.39 -22.90
N GLU A 572 -1.41 -12.48 -23.10
CA GLU A 572 -2.70 -12.49 -22.38
C GLU A 572 -2.60 -12.41 -20.85
N GLY A 573 -1.48 -11.87 -20.34
CA GLY A 573 -1.24 -11.80 -18.90
C GLY A 573 -0.66 -13.07 -18.31
N SER A 574 -0.18 -14.01 -19.13
CA SER A 574 0.55 -15.21 -18.66
C SER A 574 2.05 -14.98 -18.48
N VAL A 575 2.58 -13.86 -18.98
CA VAL A 575 3.99 -13.47 -18.82
C VAL A 575 4.14 -12.02 -18.38
N GLY A 576 4.91 -11.80 -17.32
CA GLY A 576 5.33 -10.49 -16.85
C GLY A 576 6.80 -10.24 -17.13
N LEU A 577 7.13 -9.02 -17.53
CA LEU A 577 8.50 -8.56 -17.74
C LEU A 577 8.78 -7.38 -16.83
N MET A 578 9.91 -7.43 -16.13
CA MET A 578 10.47 -6.30 -15.43
C MET A 578 11.94 -6.14 -15.82
N THR A 579 12.34 -4.96 -16.29
CA THR A 579 13.75 -4.65 -16.56
C THR A 579 14.22 -3.54 -15.63
N ILE A 580 15.51 -3.57 -15.29
CA ILE A 580 16.14 -2.59 -14.41
C ILE A 580 17.43 -2.15 -15.09
N GLU A 581 17.49 -0.91 -15.59
CA GLU A 581 18.71 -0.33 -16.21
C GLU A 581 19.93 -0.57 -15.34
N GLY A 582 21.15 -0.72 -15.88
CA GLY A 582 22.37 -0.85 -15.07
C GLY A 582 22.88 0.47 -14.47
N PRO A 583 23.99 0.45 -13.70
CA PRO A 583 24.70 1.66 -13.29
C PRO A 583 25.01 2.56 -14.50
N ASP A 584 24.99 3.88 -14.29
CA ASP A 584 25.15 4.90 -15.34
C ASP A 584 24.18 4.74 -16.53
N ARG A 585 23.09 4.00 -16.31
CA ARG A 585 22.09 3.62 -17.31
C ARG A 585 22.68 2.78 -18.45
N ASN A 586 23.66 1.93 -18.14
CA ASN A 586 24.22 0.95 -19.08
C ASN A 586 24.22 -0.46 -18.45
N PRO A 587 23.47 -1.43 -19.00
CA PRO A 587 22.56 -1.32 -20.14
C PRO A 587 21.36 -0.38 -19.86
N ASN A 588 20.86 0.28 -20.91
CA ASN A 588 19.67 1.14 -20.81
C ASN A 588 18.37 0.35 -21.05
N THR A 589 17.22 0.99 -20.91
CA THR A 589 15.91 0.34 -21.04
C THR A 589 15.65 -0.27 -22.42
N SER A 590 16.23 0.28 -23.49
CA SER A 590 16.13 -0.30 -24.84
C SER A 590 17.01 -1.53 -24.98
N ASP A 591 18.25 -1.51 -24.46
CA ASP A 591 19.16 -2.66 -24.47
C ASP A 591 18.52 -3.85 -23.74
N LEU A 592 17.99 -3.61 -22.54
CA LEU A 592 17.39 -4.67 -21.70
C LEU A 592 16.13 -5.30 -22.30
N ILE A 593 15.34 -4.52 -23.04
CA ILE A 593 14.18 -5.07 -23.74
C ILE A 593 14.62 -5.98 -24.88
N LEU A 594 15.71 -5.63 -25.59
CA LEU A 594 16.26 -6.48 -26.64
C LEU A 594 16.92 -7.74 -26.08
N GLU A 595 17.58 -7.67 -24.91
CA GLU A 595 18.02 -8.85 -24.16
C GLU A 595 16.86 -9.75 -23.74
N ALA A 596 15.71 -9.17 -23.36
CA ALA A 596 14.52 -9.97 -23.05
C ALA A 596 14.06 -10.77 -24.28
N TYR A 597 14.08 -10.18 -25.48
CA TYR A 597 13.79 -10.92 -26.72
C TYR A 597 14.82 -12.01 -27.00
N GLU A 598 16.10 -11.79 -26.69
CA GLU A 598 17.11 -12.84 -26.78
C GLU A 598 16.86 -14.02 -25.84
N ILE A 599 16.47 -13.74 -24.60
CA ILE A 599 16.12 -14.77 -23.61
C ILE A 599 14.90 -15.56 -24.10
N ILE A 600 13.83 -14.86 -24.52
CA ILE A 600 12.62 -15.47 -25.07
C ILE A 600 12.94 -16.32 -26.30
N ARG A 601 13.82 -15.85 -27.20
CA ARG A 601 14.21 -16.58 -28.41
C ARG A 601 14.84 -17.94 -28.07
N SER A 602 15.67 -17.97 -27.02
CA SER A 602 16.44 -19.14 -26.59
C SER A 602 15.65 -20.14 -25.75
N ASP A 603 14.54 -19.72 -25.13
CA ASP A 603 13.64 -20.56 -24.32
C ASP A 603 12.39 -20.90 -25.16
N GLU A 604 12.30 -22.15 -25.61
CA GLU A 604 11.19 -22.62 -26.44
C GLU A 604 9.82 -22.45 -25.77
N THR A 605 9.71 -22.71 -24.46
CA THR A 605 8.46 -22.57 -23.72
C THR A 605 8.04 -21.09 -23.62
N LEU A 606 8.99 -20.18 -23.41
CA LEU A 606 8.70 -18.74 -23.45
C LEU A 606 8.30 -18.29 -24.84
N ARG A 607 9.04 -18.72 -25.86
CA ARG A 607 8.77 -18.39 -27.26
C ARG A 607 7.36 -18.81 -27.67
N GLU A 608 6.93 -20.03 -27.33
CA GLU A 608 5.59 -20.51 -27.62
C GLU A 608 4.51 -19.70 -26.91
N ARG A 609 4.74 -19.29 -25.66
CA ARG A 609 3.80 -18.41 -24.94
C ARG A 609 3.73 -17.01 -25.55
N PHE A 610 4.86 -16.45 -25.98
CA PHE A 610 4.93 -15.11 -26.57
C PHE A 610 4.43 -15.02 -28.02
N PHE A 611 4.69 -16.05 -28.83
CA PHE A 611 4.52 -16.01 -30.30
C PHE A 611 3.76 -17.22 -30.88
N GLY A 612 3.25 -18.15 -30.08
CA GLY A 612 2.53 -19.34 -30.54
C GLY A 612 1.19 -19.05 -31.24
N ASN A 613 0.49 -20.11 -31.68
CA ASN A 613 -0.68 -20.06 -32.60
C ASN A 613 -1.90 -19.19 -32.19
N ASN A 614 -1.88 -18.56 -31.01
CA ASN A 614 -2.83 -17.51 -30.61
C ASN A 614 -2.24 -16.09 -30.78
N GLY A 615 -1.19 -15.93 -31.60
CA GLY A 615 -0.48 -14.67 -31.85
C GLY A 615 -1.31 -13.59 -32.55
N ASP A 616 -2.53 -13.93 -33.02
CA ASP A 616 -3.57 -12.94 -33.24
C ASP A 616 -4.03 -12.42 -31.88
N LEU A 617 -3.30 -11.42 -31.36
CA LEU A 617 -3.73 -10.64 -30.20
C LEU A 617 -5.20 -10.28 -30.41
N GLU A 618 -6.13 -10.93 -29.70
CA GLU A 618 -7.54 -10.52 -29.65
C GLU A 618 -7.58 -9.15 -28.97
N ARG A 619 -7.30 -8.12 -29.75
CA ARG A 619 -7.39 -6.73 -29.36
C ARG A 619 -8.84 -6.35 -29.52
N GLN A 620 -9.53 -6.17 -28.41
CA GLN A 620 -10.90 -5.67 -28.46
C GLN A 620 -10.88 -4.17 -28.75
N GLU A 621 -11.47 -3.76 -29.87
CA GLU A 621 -11.80 -2.35 -30.12
C GLU A 621 -12.87 -1.90 -29.14
N ILE A 622 -12.59 -0.84 -28.39
CA ILE A 622 -13.53 -0.33 -27.39
C ILE A 622 -14.40 0.77 -28.00
N GLY A 623 -15.60 0.40 -28.45
CA GLY A 623 -16.59 1.33 -28.98
C GLY A 623 -16.35 1.71 -30.44
N GLN A 624 -17.42 2.10 -31.13
CA GLN A 624 -17.38 2.45 -32.56
C GLN A 624 -16.58 3.75 -32.76
N GLY A 625 -15.47 3.68 -33.51
CA GLY A 625 -14.64 4.85 -33.84
C GLY A 625 -13.57 5.23 -32.82
N CYS A 626 -13.28 4.38 -31.81
CA CYS A 626 -12.18 4.60 -30.86
C CYS A 626 -10.98 3.73 -31.24
N SER A 627 -9.83 4.34 -31.52
CA SER A 627 -8.56 3.62 -31.80
C SER A 627 -7.92 2.96 -30.56
N SER A 628 -8.63 2.92 -29.43
CA SER A 628 -8.13 2.32 -28.19
C SER A 628 -8.32 0.81 -28.23
N THR A 629 -7.22 0.08 -28.44
CA THR A 629 -7.17 -1.37 -28.30
C THR A 629 -6.76 -1.76 -26.88
N THR A 630 -7.37 -2.83 -26.34
CA THR A 630 -7.00 -3.38 -25.04
C THR A 630 -6.86 -4.90 -25.16
N MET A 631 -5.81 -5.45 -24.56
CA MET A 631 -5.63 -6.91 -24.47
C MET A 631 -6.70 -7.48 -23.54
N ILE A 632 -7.25 -8.67 -23.81
CA ILE A 632 -8.25 -9.33 -22.95
C ILE A 632 -7.49 -10.15 -21.90
N MET A 633 -7.80 -9.93 -20.62
CA MET A 633 -7.28 -10.73 -19.49
C MET A 633 -8.04 -10.40 -18.20
N PRO A 634 -8.19 -11.34 -17.25
CA PRO A 634 -8.71 -11.10 -15.90
C PRO A 634 -7.93 -10.03 -15.12
N ASP A 635 -8.59 -9.37 -14.16
CA ASP A 635 -7.92 -8.47 -13.21
C ASP A 635 -6.99 -9.21 -12.24
N ALA A 636 -7.31 -10.47 -11.94
CA ALA A 636 -6.52 -11.33 -11.06
C ALA A 636 -5.09 -11.52 -11.59
N ASP A 637 -4.94 -11.78 -12.88
CA ASP A 637 -3.64 -12.04 -13.51
C ASP A 637 -2.75 -10.79 -13.47
N ILE A 638 -3.30 -9.62 -13.81
CA ILE A 638 -2.59 -8.34 -13.65
C ILE A 638 -2.22 -8.12 -12.18
N SER A 639 -3.11 -8.47 -11.25
CA SER A 639 -2.86 -8.31 -9.81
C SER A 639 -1.69 -9.18 -9.34
N LEU A 640 -1.61 -10.45 -9.76
CA LEU A 640 -0.50 -11.37 -9.44
C LEU A 640 0.85 -10.78 -9.84
N PHE A 641 0.97 -10.32 -11.10
CA PHE A 641 2.20 -9.72 -11.60
C PHE A 641 2.50 -8.37 -10.94
N SER A 642 1.49 -7.50 -10.77
CA SER A 642 1.69 -6.18 -10.15
C SER A 642 2.15 -6.29 -8.69
N ALA A 643 1.65 -7.27 -7.93
CA ALA A 643 2.07 -7.53 -6.57
C ALA A 643 3.52 -8.04 -6.51
N SER A 644 3.90 -8.93 -7.43
CA SER A 644 5.27 -9.45 -7.54
C SER A 644 6.27 -8.37 -7.91
N MET A 645 5.95 -7.53 -8.90
CA MET A 645 6.76 -6.38 -9.30
C MET A 645 6.88 -5.34 -8.18
N ALA A 646 5.77 -5.04 -7.48
CA ALA A 646 5.81 -4.16 -6.31
C ALA A 646 6.67 -4.73 -5.18
N ARG A 647 6.62 -6.05 -4.93
CA ARG A 647 7.49 -6.71 -3.95
C ARG A 647 8.97 -6.57 -4.31
N LYS A 648 9.33 -6.71 -5.59
CA LYS A 648 10.71 -6.47 -6.06
C LYS A 648 11.12 -5.01 -5.85
N LEU A 649 10.23 -4.06 -6.13
CA LEU A 649 10.48 -2.63 -5.89
C LEU A 649 10.64 -2.28 -4.40
N LEU A 650 9.82 -2.85 -3.52
CA LEU A 650 9.95 -2.72 -2.07
C LEU A 650 11.27 -3.30 -1.58
N GLU A 651 11.70 -4.45 -2.10
CA GLU A 651 13.00 -5.06 -1.78
C GLU A 651 14.17 -4.14 -2.15
N MET A 652 14.16 -3.58 -3.37
CA MET A 652 15.18 -2.61 -3.80
C MET A 652 15.14 -1.31 -3.00
N ARG A 653 13.97 -0.89 -2.49
CA ARG A 653 13.89 0.22 -1.54
C ARG A 653 14.43 -0.12 -0.16
N LYS A 654 14.21 -1.32 0.35
CA LYS A 654 14.87 -1.72 1.61
C LYS A 654 16.40 -1.76 1.47
N ARG A 655 16.89 -2.00 0.24
CA ARG A 655 18.31 -2.05 -0.10
C ARG A 655 18.67 -0.89 -1.03
N GLN A 656 19.25 -1.23 -2.18
CA GLN A 656 19.70 -0.35 -3.23
C GLN A 656 19.38 -0.98 -4.59
N LEU A 657 19.48 -0.19 -5.66
CA LEU A 657 19.35 -0.73 -7.02
C LEU A 657 20.49 -1.73 -7.30
N PRO A 658 20.27 -2.76 -8.14
CA PRO A 658 21.29 -3.77 -8.46
C PRO A 658 22.57 -3.19 -9.06
N GLU A 659 23.71 -3.83 -8.85
CA GLU A 659 25.02 -3.38 -9.41
C GLU A 659 25.19 -3.71 -10.91
N SER A 660 24.26 -4.46 -11.48
CA SER A 660 24.14 -4.83 -12.89
C SER A 660 22.82 -4.28 -13.47
N GLY A 661 22.69 -4.32 -14.81
CA GLY A 661 21.35 -4.31 -15.41
C GLY A 661 20.67 -5.65 -15.18
N GLN A 662 19.34 -5.68 -15.10
CA GLN A 662 18.61 -6.94 -14.90
C GLN A 662 17.43 -7.07 -15.85
N VAL A 663 17.20 -8.29 -16.31
CA VAL A 663 15.97 -8.72 -16.98
C VAL A 663 15.30 -9.76 -16.08
N LEU A 664 14.04 -9.52 -15.72
CA LEU A 664 13.24 -10.43 -14.91
C LEU A 664 12.01 -10.86 -15.69
N ILE A 665 11.83 -12.17 -15.87
CA ILE A 665 10.69 -12.75 -16.59
C ILE A 665 9.90 -13.61 -15.62
N GLY A 666 8.64 -13.23 -15.39
CA GLY A 666 7.69 -13.97 -14.58
C GLY A 666 6.75 -14.77 -15.47
N LYS A 667 6.59 -16.06 -15.18
CA LYS A 667 5.65 -16.95 -15.87
C LYS A 667 4.53 -17.33 -14.91
N LEU A 668 3.28 -17.27 -15.38
CA LEU A 668 2.15 -17.85 -14.69
C LEU A 668 2.19 -19.37 -14.87
N ASP A 669 2.15 -20.09 -13.76
CA ASP A 669 2.13 -21.55 -13.77
C ASP A 669 0.81 -22.05 -14.40
N ASP A 670 0.80 -23.27 -14.93
CA ASP A 670 -0.34 -23.77 -15.73
C ASP A 670 -1.65 -23.90 -14.96
N ASP A 671 -1.58 -23.97 -13.62
CA ASP A 671 -2.75 -23.98 -12.73
C ASP A 671 -3.35 -22.59 -12.47
N GLY A 672 -2.67 -21.52 -12.90
CA GLY A 672 -3.06 -20.13 -12.71
C GLY A 672 -2.88 -19.61 -11.28
N LEU A 673 -2.23 -20.36 -10.39
CA LEU A 673 -2.08 -20.01 -8.97
C LEU A 673 -0.67 -19.53 -8.63
N GLY A 674 0.34 -20.09 -9.28
CA GLY A 674 1.76 -19.80 -9.03
C GLY A 674 2.38 -18.82 -10.03
N LEU A 675 3.39 -18.08 -9.56
CA LEU A 675 4.26 -17.25 -10.40
C LEU A 675 5.71 -17.65 -10.21
N THR A 676 6.36 -18.04 -11.30
CA THR A 676 7.79 -18.35 -11.33
C THR A 676 8.57 -17.23 -12.00
N TRP A 677 9.51 -16.62 -11.29
CA TRP A 677 10.35 -15.53 -11.81
C TRP A 677 11.80 -15.98 -12.03
N THR A 678 12.34 -15.73 -13.21
CA THR A 678 13.78 -15.80 -13.48
C THR A 678 14.38 -14.40 -13.48
N THR A 679 15.68 -14.31 -13.21
CA THR A 679 16.43 -13.05 -13.22
C THR A 679 17.78 -13.28 -13.88
N ASP A 680 18.06 -12.48 -14.89
CA ASP A 680 19.29 -12.50 -15.66
C ASP A 680 20.04 -11.17 -15.45
N ASP A 681 21.28 -11.27 -14.96
CA ASP A 681 22.18 -10.13 -14.80
C ASP A 681 22.86 -9.80 -16.12
N ILE A 682 22.70 -8.57 -16.59
CA ILE A 682 23.21 -8.08 -17.86
C ILE A 682 24.35 -7.09 -17.60
N ALA A 683 25.54 -7.44 -18.09
CA ALA A 683 26.71 -6.58 -18.03
C ALA A 683 26.56 -5.35 -18.94
N PRO A 684 27.32 -4.26 -18.69
CA PRO A 684 27.27 -3.06 -19.52
C PRO A 684 27.56 -3.34 -21.00
N TYR A 685 26.85 -2.66 -21.88
CA TYR A 685 27.07 -2.73 -23.32
C TYR A 685 28.30 -1.91 -23.74
N HIS A 686 29.02 -2.38 -24.76
CA HIS A 686 30.08 -1.60 -25.39
C HIS A 686 29.46 -0.58 -26.35
N SER A 687 29.73 0.70 -26.12
CA SER A 687 29.24 1.78 -26.97
C SER A 687 30.33 2.25 -27.93
N VAL A 688 30.00 2.29 -29.23
CA VAL A 688 30.90 2.70 -30.32
C VAL A 688 30.20 3.79 -31.12
N GLN A 689 30.92 4.86 -31.45
CA GLN A 689 30.44 5.87 -32.38
C GLN A 689 30.86 5.51 -33.80
N ALA A 690 29.99 5.75 -34.78
CA ALA A 690 30.32 5.51 -36.17
C ALA A 690 31.36 6.52 -36.67
N GLU A 691 32.34 6.06 -37.46
CA GLU A 691 33.40 6.92 -38.02
C GLU A 691 32.85 7.93 -39.04
N ASN A 692 31.80 7.54 -39.77
CA ASN A 692 31.18 8.36 -40.82
C ASN A 692 29.92 9.11 -40.38
N ASP A 693 29.43 8.92 -39.14
CA ASP A 693 28.29 9.66 -38.59
C ASP A 693 28.41 9.81 -37.07
N SER A 694 28.81 10.99 -36.62
CA SER A 694 28.92 11.32 -35.20
C SER A 694 27.59 11.28 -34.41
N THR A 695 26.45 11.15 -35.09
CA THR A 695 25.12 11.05 -34.47
C THR A 695 24.62 9.62 -34.30
N GLY A 696 25.30 8.64 -34.92
CA GLY A 696 24.91 7.24 -34.89
C GLY A 696 25.66 6.44 -33.84
N GLN A 697 24.94 5.86 -32.89
CA GLN A 697 25.52 5.01 -31.85
C GLN A 697 25.35 3.52 -32.17
N ILE A 698 26.42 2.74 -32.02
CA ILE A 698 26.40 1.29 -32.05
C ILE A 698 26.56 0.80 -30.62
N ARG A 699 25.67 -0.07 -30.17
CA ARG A 699 25.69 -0.67 -28.83
C ARG A 699 25.85 -2.17 -28.97
N ILE A 700 26.91 -2.73 -28.44
CA ILE A 700 27.25 -4.16 -28.57
C ILE A 700 26.98 -4.83 -27.24
N SER A 701 26.12 -5.84 -27.24
CA SER A 701 25.81 -6.63 -26.04
C SER A 701 27.06 -7.34 -25.53
N PRO A 702 27.14 -7.61 -24.21
CA PRO A 702 28.23 -8.42 -23.66
C PRO A 702 28.31 -9.81 -24.30
N ARG A 703 27.16 -10.38 -24.71
CA ARG A 703 27.09 -11.66 -25.43
C ARG A 703 27.74 -11.59 -26.81
N ALA A 704 27.35 -10.61 -27.63
CA ALA A 704 27.93 -10.43 -28.95
C ALA A 704 29.43 -10.09 -28.87
N HIS A 705 29.82 -9.27 -27.89
CA HIS A 705 31.22 -8.99 -27.61
C HIS A 705 32.02 -10.27 -27.35
N GLN A 706 31.52 -11.13 -26.47
CA GLN A 706 32.19 -12.37 -26.10
C GLN A 706 32.36 -13.31 -27.30
N LEU A 707 31.32 -13.50 -28.10
CA LEU A 707 31.38 -14.32 -29.32
C LEU A 707 32.38 -13.78 -30.34
N ILE A 708 32.45 -12.45 -30.51
CA ILE A 708 33.44 -11.80 -31.38
C ILE A 708 34.87 -12.04 -30.86
N ILE A 709 35.08 -11.93 -29.55
CA ILE A 709 36.39 -12.17 -28.92
C ILE A 709 36.82 -13.62 -29.08
N GLU A 710 35.91 -14.57 -28.88
CA GLU A 710 36.17 -16.00 -29.05
C GLU A 710 36.59 -16.33 -30.49
N GLU A 711 35.84 -15.85 -31.50
CA GLU A 711 36.18 -16.03 -32.92
C GLU A 711 37.55 -15.39 -33.25
N CYS A 712 37.84 -14.18 -32.74
CA CYS A 712 39.16 -13.56 -32.94
C CYS A 712 40.28 -14.36 -32.25
N GLY A 713 39.99 -15.02 -31.12
CA GLY A 713 40.91 -15.89 -30.41
C GLY A 713 41.25 -17.17 -31.19
N GLU A 714 40.31 -17.71 -31.96
CA GLU A 714 40.52 -18.85 -32.86
C GLU A 714 41.35 -18.46 -34.11
N TYR A 715 41.17 -17.25 -34.63
CA TYR A 715 41.81 -16.77 -35.86
C TYR A 715 42.79 -15.61 -35.62
N GLN A 716 43.89 -15.86 -34.92
CA GLN A 716 44.82 -14.81 -34.47
C GLN A 716 45.73 -14.22 -35.58
N ALA A 717 45.95 -14.96 -36.66
CA ALA A 717 46.89 -14.61 -37.73
C ALA A 717 46.22 -14.15 -39.03
N VAL A 718 44.89 -14.17 -39.07
CA VAL A 718 44.09 -13.82 -40.25
C VAL A 718 42.88 -13.01 -39.83
N GLU A 719 42.36 -12.19 -40.73
CA GLU A 719 41.09 -11.53 -40.51
C GLU A 719 39.94 -12.55 -40.53
N THR A 720 39.00 -12.40 -39.59
CA THR A 720 37.77 -13.19 -39.48
C THR A 720 36.56 -12.25 -39.34
N GLY A 721 35.35 -12.80 -39.26
CA GLY A 721 34.14 -12.00 -39.13
C GLY A 721 32.86 -12.82 -39.14
N GLY A 722 31.73 -12.15 -39.35
CA GLY A 722 30.42 -12.80 -39.33
C GLY A 722 29.26 -11.84 -39.55
N ILE A 723 28.06 -12.33 -39.26
CA ILE A 723 26.80 -11.58 -39.45
C ILE A 723 26.34 -11.03 -38.10
N ILE A 724 25.82 -9.80 -38.10
CA ILE A 724 25.37 -9.10 -36.90
C ILE A 724 23.85 -9.18 -36.78
N LEU A 725 23.37 -9.60 -35.61
CA LEU A 725 21.96 -9.72 -35.28
C LEU A 725 21.62 -8.73 -34.16
N GLY A 726 20.46 -8.08 -34.29
CA GLY A 726 20.05 -7.07 -33.34
C GLY A 726 18.87 -6.25 -33.84
N SER A 727 18.87 -4.95 -33.53
CA SER A 727 17.78 -4.03 -33.90
C SER A 727 18.32 -2.65 -34.24
N ALA A 728 17.87 -2.10 -35.36
CA ALA A 728 18.17 -0.74 -35.79
C ALA A 728 16.98 0.20 -35.51
N SER A 729 17.25 1.41 -35.01
CA SER A 729 16.25 2.46 -34.84
C SER A 729 16.74 3.79 -35.39
N GLU A 730 16.01 4.30 -36.38
CA GLU A 730 16.24 5.64 -36.94
C GLU A 730 15.86 6.75 -35.96
N ILE A 731 14.79 6.54 -35.19
CA ILE A 731 14.32 7.51 -34.17
C ILE A 731 15.42 7.74 -33.13
N ARG A 732 16.03 6.65 -32.65
CA ARG A 732 17.12 6.71 -31.66
C ARG A 732 18.50 6.92 -32.30
N LYS A 733 18.59 6.88 -33.63
CA LYS A 733 19.85 6.80 -34.38
C LYS A 733 20.83 5.76 -33.80
N THR A 734 20.30 4.62 -33.39
CA THR A 734 21.06 3.61 -32.65
C THR A 734 20.88 2.24 -33.29
N ILE A 735 21.99 1.51 -33.48
CA ILE A 735 21.99 0.09 -33.81
C ILE A 735 22.43 -0.67 -32.57
N VAL A 736 21.57 -1.55 -32.07
CA VAL A 736 21.87 -2.42 -30.94
C VAL A 736 22.16 -3.81 -31.48
N ILE A 737 23.34 -4.32 -31.18
CA ILE A 737 23.82 -5.65 -31.57
C ILE A 737 23.61 -6.57 -30.36
N THR A 738 22.71 -7.53 -30.49
CA THR A 738 22.41 -8.49 -29.42
C THR A 738 23.19 -9.79 -29.58
N ASN A 739 23.53 -10.16 -30.82
CA ASN A 739 24.23 -11.39 -31.13
C ASN A 739 25.01 -11.33 -32.46
N VAL A 740 25.86 -12.32 -32.72
CA VAL A 740 26.52 -12.54 -34.01
C VAL A 740 26.38 -14.01 -34.42
N LEU A 741 26.32 -14.26 -35.73
CA LEU A 741 26.36 -15.61 -36.29
C LEU A 741 27.75 -15.92 -36.85
N PRO A 742 28.17 -17.19 -36.79
CA PRO A 742 29.46 -17.62 -37.34
C PRO A 742 29.55 -17.34 -38.84
N ALA A 743 30.77 -17.15 -39.32
CA ALA A 743 31.02 -17.01 -40.75
C ALA A 743 30.51 -18.25 -41.52
N PRO A 744 29.81 -18.08 -42.66
CA PRO A 744 29.43 -19.19 -43.52
C PRO A 744 30.65 -20.02 -43.97
N ALA A 745 30.43 -21.30 -44.26
CA ALA A 745 31.50 -22.25 -44.58
C ALA A 745 32.35 -21.85 -45.81
N ASP A 746 31.79 -21.07 -46.74
CA ASP A 746 32.46 -20.54 -47.93
C ASP A 746 33.24 -19.23 -47.68
N SER A 747 33.31 -18.76 -46.43
CA SER A 747 34.07 -17.55 -46.07
C SER A 747 35.58 -17.74 -46.22
N GLN A 748 36.26 -16.74 -46.76
CA GLN A 748 37.71 -16.77 -46.99
C GLN A 748 38.43 -15.83 -46.01
N ARG A 749 39.48 -16.35 -45.38
CA ARG A 749 40.28 -15.63 -44.37
C ARG A 749 41.71 -15.48 -44.84
N SER A 750 42.28 -14.30 -44.68
CA SER A 750 43.70 -14.01 -44.92
C SER A 750 44.19 -12.90 -43.99
N ALA A 751 45.50 -12.68 -43.89
CA ALA A 751 46.07 -11.64 -43.03
C ALA A 751 45.69 -10.20 -43.41
N ALA A 752 45.14 -9.99 -44.61
CA ALA A 752 44.84 -8.65 -45.15
C ALA A 752 43.41 -8.50 -45.70
N THR A 753 42.61 -9.57 -45.69
CA THR A 753 41.24 -9.55 -46.20
C THR A 753 40.43 -10.70 -45.61
N PHE A 754 39.26 -10.37 -45.07
CA PHE A 754 38.15 -11.28 -44.84
C PHE A 754 37.09 -11.13 -45.94
N VAL A 755 36.65 -12.24 -46.53
CA VAL A 755 35.51 -12.29 -47.46
C VAL A 755 34.41 -13.14 -46.83
N LEU A 756 33.31 -12.51 -46.44
CA LEU A 756 32.15 -13.19 -45.88
C LEU A 756 31.47 -14.05 -46.96
N GLY A 757 31.30 -15.33 -46.66
CA GLY A 757 30.58 -16.27 -47.51
C GLY A 757 29.08 -15.97 -47.59
N THR A 758 28.39 -16.59 -48.53
CA THR A 758 26.96 -16.38 -48.76
C THR A 758 26.12 -17.65 -48.64
N GLN A 759 26.78 -18.81 -48.55
CA GLN A 759 26.11 -20.10 -48.51
C GLN A 759 25.25 -20.23 -47.24
N GLY A 760 23.92 -20.36 -47.42
CA GLY A 760 22.98 -20.59 -46.32
C GLY A 760 22.62 -19.36 -45.48
N VAL A 761 23.19 -18.18 -45.77
CA VAL A 761 23.01 -16.96 -44.97
C VAL A 761 21.54 -16.57 -44.79
N LYS A 762 20.74 -16.64 -45.86
CA LYS A 762 19.31 -16.31 -45.81
C LYS A 762 18.58 -17.17 -44.78
N GLN A 763 18.83 -18.48 -44.78
CA GLN A 763 18.19 -19.41 -43.85
C GLN A 763 18.69 -19.16 -42.42
N MET A 764 19.99 -18.94 -42.22
CA MET A 764 20.56 -18.66 -40.90
C MET A 764 19.96 -17.40 -40.26
N VAL A 765 19.77 -16.34 -41.04
CA VAL A 765 19.15 -15.09 -40.56
C VAL A 765 17.66 -15.29 -40.29
N GLU A 766 16.95 -16.00 -41.18
CA GLU A 766 15.52 -16.27 -41.03
C GLU A 766 15.21 -17.13 -39.80
N ASP A 767 15.99 -18.20 -39.58
CA ASP A 767 15.89 -19.08 -38.42
C ASP A 767 16.14 -18.33 -37.10
N TYR A 768 16.93 -17.26 -37.16
CA TYR A 768 17.18 -16.39 -36.01
C TYR A 768 16.04 -15.40 -35.77
N ALA A 769 15.58 -14.72 -36.82
CA ALA A 769 14.66 -13.59 -36.72
C ALA A 769 13.22 -14.02 -36.44
N LYS A 770 12.74 -15.07 -37.12
CA LYS A 770 11.36 -15.54 -37.04
C LYS A 770 10.89 -15.88 -35.61
N PRO A 771 11.68 -16.59 -34.78
CA PRO A 771 11.37 -16.84 -33.37
C PRO A 771 11.16 -15.60 -32.48
N THR A 772 11.54 -14.41 -32.95
CA THR A 772 11.42 -13.14 -32.20
C THR A 772 10.30 -12.25 -32.73
N GLY A 773 9.50 -12.74 -33.68
CA GLY A 773 8.57 -11.90 -34.43
C GLY A 773 9.28 -10.80 -35.22
N TYR A 774 10.52 -11.05 -35.66
CA TYR A 774 11.40 -10.13 -36.40
C TYR A 774 11.80 -8.85 -35.64
N VAL A 775 11.61 -8.80 -34.33
CA VAL A 775 12.16 -7.72 -33.48
C VAL A 775 13.68 -7.72 -33.53
N LEU A 776 14.30 -8.91 -33.54
CA LEU A 776 15.71 -9.11 -33.78
C LEU A 776 15.92 -9.57 -35.22
N HIS A 777 16.76 -8.87 -35.97
CA HIS A 777 17.03 -9.11 -37.39
C HIS A 777 18.49 -8.80 -37.74
N CYS A 778 18.90 -9.12 -38.96
CA CYS A 778 20.23 -8.78 -39.46
C CYS A 778 20.37 -7.25 -39.59
N VAL A 779 21.36 -6.68 -38.91
CA VAL A 779 21.65 -5.24 -38.93
C VAL A 779 23.05 -4.94 -39.45
N GLY A 780 23.70 -5.91 -40.09
CA GLY A 780 24.98 -5.74 -40.76
C GLY A 780 25.94 -6.91 -40.58
N THR A 781 27.23 -6.62 -40.67
CA THR A 781 28.32 -7.61 -40.65
C THR A 781 29.48 -7.08 -39.82
N TRP A 782 30.28 -7.98 -39.26
CA TRP A 782 31.49 -7.61 -38.54
C TRP A 782 32.71 -8.33 -39.11
N HIS A 783 33.89 -7.74 -38.93
CA HIS A 783 35.17 -8.39 -39.18
C HIS A 783 36.27 -7.87 -38.25
N SER A 784 37.42 -8.54 -38.22
CA SER A 784 38.58 -8.16 -37.42
C SER A 784 39.69 -7.54 -38.27
N HIS A 785 40.41 -6.56 -37.73
CA HIS A 785 41.72 -6.15 -38.20
C HIS A 785 42.81 -6.66 -37.25
N LEU A 786 43.94 -7.10 -37.80
CA LEU A 786 45.10 -7.55 -37.00
C LEU A 786 45.90 -6.39 -36.38
N GLN A 787 45.58 -5.15 -36.76
CA GLN A 787 46.21 -3.92 -36.26
C GLN A 787 45.12 -2.90 -35.92
N ASP A 788 45.49 -1.88 -35.14
CA ASP A 788 44.60 -0.79 -34.75
C ASP A 788 44.40 0.25 -35.86
N THR A 789 43.78 -0.18 -36.94
CA THR A 789 43.43 0.64 -38.10
C THR A 789 41.92 0.85 -38.18
N GLY A 790 41.50 2.04 -38.62
CA GLY A 790 40.09 2.33 -38.96
C GLY A 790 39.65 1.64 -40.25
N GLY A 791 38.48 2.03 -40.77
CA GLY A 791 37.97 1.48 -42.03
C GLY A 791 38.96 1.63 -43.19
N SER A 792 39.23 0.52 -43.89
CA SER A 792 39.96 0.54 -45.16
C SER A 792 39.05 1.05 -46.31
N PRO A 793 39.62 1.48 -47.46
CA PRO A 793 38.81 1.85 -48.62
C PRO A 793 37.81 0.76 -49.07
N ARG A 794 38.19 -0.52 -48.88
CA ARG A 794 37.34 -1.66 -49.19
C ARG A 794 36.17 -1.81 -48.22
N ASP A 795 36.37 -1.44 -46.95
CA ASP A 795 35.32 -1.47 -45.93
C ASP A 795 34.25 -0.42 -46.23
N TYR A 796 34.65 0.80 -46.59
CA TYR A 796 33.71 1.83 -47.03
C TYR A 796 32.95 1.41 -48.30
N GLN A 797 33.63 0.84 -49.29
CA GLN A 797 32.97 0.32 -50.49
C GLN A 797 31.98 -0.80 -50.14
N THR A 798 32.30 -1.64 -49.14
CA THR A 798 31.39 -2.70 -48.67
C THR A 798 30.18 -2.11 -47.95
N ALA A 799 30.37 -1.09 -47.12
CA ALA A 799 29.27 -0.38 -46.48
C ALA A 799 28.34 0.27 -47.52
N GLU A 800 28.86 0.87 -48.60
CA GLU A 800 28.06 1.39 -49.71
C GLU A 800 27.26 0.29 -50.43
N MET A 801 27.86 -0.88 -50.66
CA MET A 801 27.16 -2.02 -51.25
C MET A 801 26.03 -2.54 -50.36
N ILE A 802 26.23 -2.56 -49.04
CA ILE A 802 25.21 -2.94 -48.06
C ILE A 802 24.07 -1.90 -48.08
N ALA A 803 24.41 -0.62 -48.06
CA ALA A 803 23.46 0.48 -48.08
C ALA A 803 22.57 0.48 -49.33
N ALA A 804 23.11 0.12 -50.49
CA ALA A 804 22.35 0.03 -51.74
C ALA A 804 21.34 -1.13 -51.76
N LYS A 805 21.47 -2.12 -50.86
CA LYS A 805 20.66 -3.35 -50.86
C LYS A 805 19.74 -3.47 -49.65
N ILE A 806 20.04 -2.81 -48.54
CA ILE A 806 19.31 -2.91 -47.29
C ILE A 806 18.66 -1.57 -46.98
N ALA A 807 17.32 -1.55 -46.89
CA ALA A 807 16.55 -0.33 -46.62
C ALA A 807 16.66 0.15 -45.16
N ILE A 808 17.10 -0.71 -44.24
CA ILE A 808 17.27 -0.36 -42.83
C ILE A 808 18.72 0.07 -42.52
N PRO A 809 18.95 0.98 -41.55
CA PRO A 809 20.29 1.35 -41.12
C PRO A 809 21.11 0.11 -40.74
N SER A 810 22.25 -0.06 -41.41
CA SER A 810 23.12 -1.22 -41.21
C SER A 810 24.51 -0.78 -40.78
N VAL A 811 25.27 -1.68 -40.14
CA VAL A 811 26.62 -1.40 -39.65
C VAL A 811 27.64 -2.41 -40.18
N LEU A 812 28.79 -1.90 -40.60
CA LEU A 812 30.01 -2.69 -40.73
C LEU A 812 30.86 -2.45 -39.47
N LEU A 813 30.90 -3.45 -38.59
CA LEU A 813 31.62 -3.38 -37.31
C LEU A 813 33.03 -3.97 -37.47
N ILE A 814 34.05 -3.25 -36.99
CA ILE A 814 35.45 -3.67 -37.11
C ILE A 814 36.02 -3.88 -35.71
N LYS A 815 36.44 -5.10 -35.40
CA LYS A 815 37.18 -5.43 -34.17
C LYS A 815 38.67 -5.24 -34.41
N THR A 816 39.32 -4.34 -33.69
CA THR A 816 40.78 -4.16 -33.69
C THR A 816 41.37 -4.66 -32.36
N PRO A 817 42.70 -4.83 -32.22
CA PRO A 817 43.29 -5.24 -30.95
C PRO A 817 42.86 -4.37 -29.75
N SER A 818 42.79 -3.05 -29.93
CA SER A 818 42.46 -2.08 -28.87
C SER A 818 40.97 -1.86 -28.63
N GLY A 819 40.08 -2.24 -29.54
CA GLY A 819 38.64 -2.01 -29.36
C GLY A 819 37.81 -2.23 -30.61
N TYR A 820 36.78 -1.41 -30.78
CA TYR A 820 35.85 -1.47 -31.92
C TYR A 820 35.84 -0.17 -32.71
N ARG A 821 35.70 -0.29 -34.03
CA ARG A 821 35.34 0.78 -34.96
C ARG A 821 34.05 0.40 -35.67
N ALA A 822 33.32 1.38 -36.21
CA ALA A 822 32.07 1.13 -36.90
C ALA A 822 31.89 2.08 -38.09
N ILE A 823 31.37 1.56 -39.19
CA ILE A 823 30.95 2.33 -40.36
C ILE A 823 29.45 2.09 -40.54
N LEU A 824 28.65 3.15 -40.60
CA LEU A 824 27.24 3.03 -40.94
C LEU A 824 27.06 2.93 -42.45
N ALA A 825 26.36 1.90 -42.90
CA ALA A 825 25.89 1.74 -44.26
C ALA A 825 24.56 2.50 -44.41
N ARG A 826 24.59 3.66 -45.07
CA ARG A 826 23.40 4.45 -45.44
C ARG A 826 23.53 4.92 -46.89
N GLY A 827 22.43 4.91 -47.63
CA GLY A 827 22.35 5.56 -48.93
C GLY A 827 22.22 7.07 -48.72
N ASP A 828 22.85 7.87 -49.59
CA ASP A 828 22.74 9.33 -49.59
C ASP A 828 21.31 9.83 -49.88
#